data_AF-A0A8H5XN56-F1
#
_entry.id   AF-A0A8H5XN56-F1
#
_cell.length_a   1.000
_cell.length_b   1.000
_cell.length_c   1.000
_cell.angle_alpha   90.00
_cell.angle_beta   90.00
_cell.angle_gamma   90.00
#
_symmetry.space_group_name_H-M   'P 1'
#
loop_
_entity.id
_entity.type
_entity.pdbx_description
1 polymer ?
#
loop_
_entity_poly.entity_id
_entity_poly.type
_entity_poly.pdbx_seq_one_letter_code
_entity_poly.pdbx_strand_id
1 'polypeptide(L)'
;MSNFSFPKFDDLPVVKGQPKGCLWGFFDVDGQKDQLGTLRLLTKEVVQKAKDEIRTGTHVQLDWPLHNIEFPGFGRIPLQHTVKDLAEEGFVAFDDVISFNTQTSSQWDSLKHFGSQKTAVYYNGWTHEQLKTSNDLGIHKMCDRGGIVGRGILVDWLSWWEHENPGIEPPSAISCHKIPVSELEATLAYQGTETRQGDILIVRSGFVRWHNNAKADIRASGTEKQHYMIGLENNDETVRWLYSKHFAAVAGDTMGFEAWPYPEDCCLHEWLLVQWGTPIGELWDLEALAEECLERARGQRCRRSENYLAWAGTATRTNKMGSQINRRPVRVASASGAITDMVENLAELTKNADVDFIVGDWLSEYNMAARGMLKAQRAESQNFDSAPAFEQQFVDSFQCALPDLAARKIKMAVNAGACDTELLYQRIQKIVEESGTDLRVAWIEGDEVLDTVQQYVSEGAKLRNITTGQSFQEWGHSPVYAQCYLGSRGISQAFINGADIVLCGRVADAAPTMGAAAYWHGWSSTQYQELAHALIAGHLIECSYYVTGGNYTGFKTLPRGKSPLLNLPIARIQYDGTFFIECHHSKDRGGEVSVNTCRSQLLYELQGKRYYNSDVVAIVDQVKMEQAGPDSVFVHNIGFEKPPPTTKVGLTAPGGYQAEVHYFIVGLDAEEKAALLEKQLRFYLDVESMSKLAFTVSGACQPNPVSQDAATVDVRVFAQASEADALSPSNFRNKSWNIVMSTYPGATFAVDDRQAFPKPYNEYFVTIMPQALIRHRAHLPWCERVVDIEPPTDTVPYVHQQEIQPVSEPQPLLSFGPSIMAPLGYIVHARSGDKGSDCNIGFFVRHEDEYAWLRSLLTVDRIIDILQNDYNGGRVERFELPNIQVRSVAVHLLLKDHLDRGVAASSTYDVLGKNVAEYLRAKHVPIPRKFLDRGRI
;
A
#
# COMPACT_ATOMS: atom_id res chain seq x y z
N MET A 1 9.56 8.64 24.23
CA MET A 1 9.43 8.25 25.65
C MET A 1 9.55 9.47 26.56
N SER A 2 8.44 10.19 26.78
CA SER A 2 8.34 11.19 27.86
C SER A 2 7.17 10.80 28.76
N ASN A 3 7.42 9.93 29.75
CA ASN A 3 6.47 9.75 30.85
C ASN A 3 6.61 10.99 31.75
N PHE A 4 5.55 11.79 31.88
CA PHE A 4 5.53 12.88 32.85
C PHE A 4 5.62 12.30 34.25
N SER A 5 6.60 12.74 35.04
CA SER A 5 6.74 12.37 36.44
C SER A 5 6.19 13.53 37.29
N PHE A 6 5.14 13.26 38.05
CA PHE A 6 4.51 14.24 38.92
C PHE A 6 5.08 14.16 40.34
N PRO A 7 5.43 15.30 40.96
CA PRO A 7 5.65 15.36 42.41
C PRO A 7 4.40 14.94 43.18
N LYS A 8 4.54 14.63 44.48
CA LYS A 8 3.35 14.53 45.34
C LYS A 8 2.69 15.91 45.43
N PHE A 9 1.38 15.93 45.69
CA PHE A 9 0.59 17.16 45.76
C PHE A 9 1.23 18.24 46.67
N ASP A 10 1.70 17.82 47.85
CA ASP A 10 2.33 18.73 48.82
C ASP A 10 3.79 19.11 48.46
N ASP A 11 4.39 18.45 47.48
CA ASP A 11 5.75 18.72 46.99
C ASP A 11 5.74 19.63 45.74
N LEU A 12 4.57 19.92 45.16
CA LEU A 12 4.46 20.81 44.00
C LEU A 12 4.98 22.23 44.31
N PRO A 13 5.73 22.87 43.39
CA PRO A 13 6.15 24.26 43.56
C PRO A 13 4.96 25.20 43.82
N VAL A 14 5.16 26.20 44.68
CA VAL A 14 4.12 27.20 44.95
C VAL A 14 4.02 28.17 43.77
N VAL A 15 2.85 28.22 43.14
CA VAL A 15 2.53 29.24 42.14
C VAL A 15 1.97 30.46 42.84
N LYS A 16 2.62 31.61 42.69
CA LYS A 16 2.25 32.85 43.40
C LYS A 16 0.79 33.22 43.11
N GLY A 17 -0.01 33.36 44.18
CA GLY A 17 -1.41 33.77 44.09
C GLY A 17 -2.40 32.65 43.72
N GLN A 18 -1.94 31.41 43.62
CA GLN A 18 -2.76 30.23 43.37
C GLN A 18 -2.71 29.26 44.57
N PRO A 19 -3.72 28.40 44.75
CA PRO A 19 -3.71 27.40 45.82
C PRO A 19 -2.57 26.38 45.65
N LYS A 20 -2.14 25.76 46.76
CA LYS A 20 -1.15 24.68 46.75
C LYS A 20 -1.68 23.52 45.91
N GLY A 21 -0.92 23.07 44.91
CA GLY A 21 -1.34 22.02 43.98
C GLY A 21 -1.62 22.51 42.54
N CYS A 22 -1.48 23.80 42.27
CA CYS A 22 -1.57 24.38 40.93
C CYS A 22 -0.47 23.85 39.98
N LEU A 23 -0.82 23.53 38.73
CA LEU A 23 0.09 22.99 37.71
C LEU A 23 0.53 24.02 36.65
N TRP A 24 0.35 25.31 36.91
CA TRP A 24 0.77 26.34 35.96
C TRP A 24 2.28 26.32 35.75
N GLY A 25 2.69 26.47 34.49
CA GLY A 25 4.08 26.33 34.08
C GLY A 25 4.59 24.89 33.98
N PHE A 26 3.86 23.88 34.49
CA PHE A 26 4.33 22.49 34.46
C PHE A 26 4.44 21.92 33.05
N PHE A 27 3.52 22.32 32.16
CA PHE A 27 3.47 21.87 30.77
C PHE A 27 4.05 22.89 29.78
N ASP A 28 4.62 24.00 30.26
CA ASP A 28 5.21 25.03 29.41
C ASP A 28 6.45 24.48 28.69
N VAL A 29 6.60 24.86 27.42
CA VAL A 29 7.74 24.46 26.59
C VAL A 29 8.41 25.72 26.07
N ASP A 30 9.72 25.82 26.25
CA ASP A 30 10.55 26.94 25.78
C ASP A 30 10.04 28.33 26.21
N GLY A 31 9.48 28.42 27.43
CA GLY A 31 8.94 29.66 27.98
C GLY A 31 7.59 30.09 27.38
N GLN A 32 6.99 29.29 26.51
CA GLN A 32 5.63 29.51 26.02
C GLN A 32 4.61 28.84 26.94
N LYS A 33 3.59 29.63 27.31
CA LYS A 33 2.47 29.17 28.11
C LYS A 33 1.71 28.07 27.39
N ASP A 34 1.59 26.91 28.03
CA ASP A 34 0.75 25.83 27.57
C ASP A 34 -0.74 26.23 27.57
N GLN A 35 -1.49 25.63 26.63
CA GLN A 35 -2.93 25.85 26.44
C GLN A 35 -3.73 24.55 26.38
N LEU A 36 -3.12 23.41 26.72
CA LEU A 36 -3.71 22.07 26.59
C LEU A 36 -3.87 21.34 27.93
N GLY A 37 -3.12 21.77 28.95
CA GLY A 37 -3.12 21.19 30.29
C GLY A 37 -2.89 19.69 30.29
N THR A 38 -3.71 18.97 31.04
CA THR A 38 -3.55 17.52 31.22
C THR A 38 -3.78 16.72 29.93
N LEU A 39 -4.29 17.31 28.85
CA LEU A 39 -4.29 16.66 27.54
C LEU A 39 -2.87 16.37 27.02
N ARG A 40 -1.83 16.99 27.59
CA ARG A 40 -0.42 16.63 27.35
C ARG A 40 -0.11 15.18 27.77
N LEU A 41 -0.89 14.62 28.71
CA LEU A 41 -0.75 13.23 29.14
C LEU A 41 -1.16 12.21 28.08
N LEU A 42 -1.99 12.61 27.11
CA LEU A 42 -2.31 11.81 25.93
C LEU A 42 -1.15 11.85 24.93
N THR A 43 -0.01 11.28 25.33
CA THR A 43 1.16 11.12 24.46
C THR A 43 0.88 10.08 23.38
N LYS A 44 1.66 10.08 22.30
CA LYS A 44 1.51 9.10 21.21
C LYS A 44 1.54 7.67 21.74
N GLU A 45 2.40 7.37 22.72
CA GLU A 45 2.51 6.05 23.35
C GLU A 45 1.29 5.71 24.22
N VAL A 46 0.75 6.67 24.99
CA VAL A 46 -0.47 6.46 25.80
C VAL A 46 -1.68 6.21 24.89
N VAL A 47 -1.84 7.01 23.84
CA VAL A 47 -2.90 6.84 22.84
C VAL A 47 -2.75 5.51 22.10
N GLN A 48 -1.52 5.13 21.72
CA GLN A 48 -1.29 3.86 21.06
C GLN A 48 -1.62 2.66 21.96
N LYS A 49 -1.36 2.74 23.27
CA LYS A 49 -1.73 1.67 24.22
C LYS A 49 -3.23 1.56 24.45
N ALA A 50 -3.99 2.64 24.27
CA ALA A 50 -5.45 2.58 24.39
C ALA A 50 -6.07 1.59 23.38
N LYS A 51 -5.43 1.38 22.22
CA LYS A 51 -5.87 0.37 21.23
C LYS A 51 -5.94 -1.05 21.80
N ASP A 52 -5.15 -1.36 22.82
CA ASP A 52 -5.09 -2.70 23.42
C ASP A 52 -6.39 -3.03 24.18
N GLU A 53 -7.20 -2.02 24.48
CA GLU A 53 -8.55 -2.17 25.03
C GLU A 53 -9.60 -2.46 23.92
N ILE A 54 -9.28 -2.25 22.63
CA ILE A 54 -10.16 -2.60 21.50
C ILE A 54 -10.04 -4.11 21.22
N ARG A 55 -10.93 -4.89 21.83
CA ARG A 55 -10.92 -6.36 21.71
C ARG A 55 -12.05 -6.94 20.88
N THR A 56 -13.23 -6.31 20.89
CA THR A 56 -14.45 -6.87 20.29
C THR A 56 -14.95 -6.10 19.07
N GLY A 57 -14.48 -4.86 18.87
CA GLY A 57 -15.00 -3.98 17.83
C GLY A 57 -16.39 -3.40 18.11
N THR A 58 -16.99 -3.68 19.27
CA THR A 58 -18.25 -3.02 19.70
C THR A 58 -17.98 -1.54 19.91
N HIS A 59 -18.85 -0.71 19.32
CA HIS A 59 -18.82 0.74 19.49
C HIS A 59 -20.11 1.18 20.18
N VAL A 60 -19.99 2.12 21.12
CA VAL A 60 -21.11 2.72 21.84
C VAL A 60 -21.04 4.23 21.65
N GLN A 61 -22.14 4.82 21.15
CA GLN A 61 -22.25 6.26 21.03
C GLN A 61 -22.51 6.88 22.41
N LEU A 62 -21.68 7.85 22.80
CA LEU A 62 -21.80 8.57 24.08
C LEU A 62 -22.40 9.98 23.91
N ASP A 63 -22.71 10.35 22.66
CA ASP A 63 -23.39 11.60 22.34
C ASP A 63 -24.89 11.47 22.62
N TRP A 64 -25.35 12.27 23.57
CA TRP A 64 -26.75 12.44 23.86
C TRP A 64 -27.38 13.39 22.82
N PRO A 65 -28.52 13.03 22.22
CA PRO A 65 -29.16 13.83 21.19
C PRO A 65 -29.36 15.30 21.57
N LEU A 66 -29.00 16.22 20.66
CA LEU A 66 -29.00 17.67 20.89
C LEU A 66 -30.36 18.24 21.34
N HIS A 67 -31.46 17.55 21.08
CA HIS A 67 -32.80 17.97 21.44
C HIS A 67 -33.24 17.49 22.83
N ASN A 68 -32.45 16.66 23.51
CA ASN A 68 -32.88 16.02 24.76
C ASN A 68 -33.00 17.01 25.92
N ILE A 69 -32.08 17.97 26.06
CA ILE A 69 -32.28 19.07 27.02
C ILE A 69 -33.30 20.06 26.46
N GLU A 70 -34.58 19.78 26.72
CA GLU A 70 -35.72 20.64 26.37
C GLU A 70 -35.71 21.96 27.16
N PHE A 71 -35.27 21.90 28.42
CA PHE A 71 -35.30 23.01 29.38
C PHE A 71 -33.90 23.26 29.93
N PRO A 72 -33.01 23.94 29.18
CA PRO A 72 -31.64 24.16 29.61
C PRO A 72 -31.55 25.15 30.78
N GLY A 73 -30.72 24.83 31.78
CA GLY A 73 -30.49 25.69 32.94
C GLY A 73 -29.58 26.89 32.66
N PHE A 74 -29.35 27.72 33.69
CA PHE A 74 -28.40 28.86 33.65
C PHE A 74 -28.68 29.91 32.57
N GLY A 75 -29.95 30.06 32.15
CA GLY A 75 -30.35 31.04 31.13
C GLY A 75 -29.87 30.73 29.70
N ARG A 76 -29.45 29.48 29.44
CA ARG A 76 -29.04 29.02 28.11
C ARG A 76 -30.25 28.93 27.17
N ILE A 77 -30.05 29.13 25.87
CA ILE A 77 -31.13 28.98 24.88
C ILE A 77 -31.37 27.51 24.55
N PRO A 78 -32.62 27.08 24.29
CA PRO A 78 -32.91 25.73 23.80
C PRO A 78 -32.46 25.55 22.35
N LEU A 79 -32.37 24.30 21.89
CA LEU A 79 -32.12 23.97 20.49
C LEU A 79 -33.25 24.51 19.60
N GLN A 80 -32.87 25.25 18.56
CA GLN A 80 -33.71 25.65 17.46
C GLN A 80 -33.22 24.93 16.21
N HIS A 81 -34.10 24.19 15.53
CA HIS A 81 -33.81 23.49 14.28
C HIS A 81 -34.83 23.89 13.23
N THR A 82 -34.35 24.52 12.15
CA THR A 82 -35.16 24.96 11.01
C THR A 82 -34.75 24.15 9.79
N VAL A 83 -35.68 23.34 9.27
CA VAL A 83 -35.50 22.62 8.01
C VAL A 83 -35.92 23.56 6.86
N LYS A 84 -35.01 23.79 5.92
CA LYS A 84 -35.21 24.52 4.67
C LYS A 84 -35.51 23.55 3.56
N ASP A 85 -36.67 23.70 2.92
CA ASP A 85 -36.95 23.03 1.66
C ASP A 85 -36.27 23.80 0.52
N LEU A 86 -35.39 23.13 -0.23
CA LEU A 86 -34.67 23.74 -1.35
C LEU A 86 -35.45 23.65 -2.67
N ALA A 87 -36.70 23.18 -2.65
CA ALA A 87 -37.55 23.10 -3.84
C ALA A 87 -37.73 24.47 -4.52
N GLU A 88 -37.80 25.55 -3.74
CA GLU A 88 -37.87 26.93 -4.26
C GLU A 88 -36.56 27.38 -4.92
N GLU A 89 -35.43 26.76 -4.58
CA GLU A 89 -34.12 26.96 -5.23
C GLU A 89 -33.89 26.00 -6.41
N GLY A 90 -34.89 25.18 -6.77
CA GLY A 90 -34.84 24.25 -7.89
C GLY A 90 -34.25 22.88 -7.57
N PHE A 91 -34.02 22.57 -6.29
CA PHE A 91 -33.48 21.28 -5.84
C PHE A 91 -34.54 20.49 -5.06
N VAL A 92 -34.64 19.18 -5.30
CA VAL A 92 -35.45 18.29 -4.43
C VAL A 92 -34.56 17.84 -3.27
N ALA A 93 -34.38 18.72 -2.28
CA ALA A 93 -33.52 18.49 -1.12
C ALA A 93 -33.99 19.34 0.08
N PHE A 94 -33.57 18.93 1.27
CA PHE A 94 -33.75 19.71 2.50
C PHE A 94 -32.37 20.08 3.07
N ASP A 95 -32.25 21.30 3.56
CA ASP A 95 -31.10 21.81 4.33
C ASP A 95 -31.55 22.14 5.76
N ASP A 96 -30.61 22.20 6.71
CA ASP A 96 -30.93 22.48 8.11
C ASP A 96 -30.18 23.71 8.63
N VAL A 97 -30.84 24.52 9.45
CA VAL A 97 -30.22 25.56 10.28
C VAL A 97 -30.48 25.22 11.74
N ILE A 98 -29.39 25.02 12.49
CA ILE A 98 -29.44 24.79 13.93
C ILE A 98 -28.85 25.97 14.70
N SER A 99 -29.50 26.38 15.78
CA SER A 99 -29.01 27.37 16.74
C SER A 99 -29.20 26.82 18.14
N PHE A 100 -28.13 26.75 18.92
CA PHE A 100 -28.16 26.20 20.28
C PHE A 100 -27.00 26.77 21.10
N ASN A 101 -27.08 26.64 22.42
CA ASN A 101 -25.96 26.92 23.30
C ASN A 101 -25.06 25.67 23.37
N THR A 102 -23.74 25.83 23.23
CA THR A 102 -22.83 24.67 23.15
C THR A 102 -22.73 23.87 24.44
N GLN A 103 -23.40 24.31 25.52
CA GLN A 103 -23.53 23.65 26.82
C GLN A 103 -24.92 23.07 27.09
N THR A 104 -25.65 22.62 26.07
CA THR A 104 -27.01 22.07 26.23
C THR A 104 -27.18 20.65 25.68
N SER A 105 -26.09 19.90 25.51
CA SER A 105 -26.10 18.45 25.26
C SER A 105 -24.72 17.87 25.62
N SER A 106 -24.44 16.61 25.26
CA SER A 106 -23.09 16.03 25.35
C SER A 106 -22.03 17.03 24.88
N GLN A 107 -21.10 17.35 25.78
CA GLN A 107 -20.17 18.45 25.54
C GLN A 107 -18.79 18.20 26.13
N TRP A 108 -17.87 19.09 25.75
CA TRP A 108 -16.57 19.31 26.38
C TRP A 108 -16.42 20.79 26.74
N ASP A 109 -16.09 21.06 27.99
CA ASP A 109 -15.74 22.37 28.47
C ASP A 109 -14.27 22.67 28.16
N SER A 110 -14.07 23.74 27.39
CA SER A 110 -12.73 24.25 27.10
C SER A 110 -12.09 24.87 28.35
N LEU A 111 -10.77 25.04 28.36
CA LEU A 111 -10.07 25.74 29.46
C LEU A 111 -10.44 27.23 29.57
N LYS A 112 -11.20 27.75 28.59
CA LYS A 112 -11.81 29.08 28.57
C LYS A 112 -13.23 29.12 29.16
N HIS A 113 -13.86 27.96 29.38
CA HIS A 113 -15.27 27.86 29.81
C HIS A 113 -15.51 28.52 31.17
N PHE A 114 -14.69 28.17 32.16
CA PHE A 114 -14.83 28.64 33.53
C PHE A 114 -13.49 29.20 34.05
N GLY A 115 -13.53 30.39 34.64
CA GLY A 115 -12.37 31.04 35.25
C GLY A 115 -12.49 31.07 36.76
N SER A 116 -11.40 31.43 37.45
CA SER A 116 -11.45 31.58 38.91
C SER A 116 -12.32 32.77 39.29
N GLN A 117 -13.36 32.52 40.09
CA GLN A 117 -14.31 33.54 40.52
C GLN A 117 -13.64 34.57 41.45
N LYS A 118 -12.63 34.16 42.22
CA LYS A 118 -11.90 35.03 43.15
C LYS A 118 -10.90 35.96 42.47
N THR A 119 -10.30 35.54 41.35
CA THR A 119 -9.14 36.23 40.75
C THR A 119 -9.31 36.61 39.28
N ALA A 120 -10.41 36.20 38.62
CA ALA A 120 -10.70 36.48 37.21
C ALA A 120 -9.59 36.03 36.24
N VAL A 121 -8.95 34.90 36.55
CA VAL A 121 -7.91 34.26 35.74
C VAL A 121 -8.31 32.84 35.36
N TYR A 122 -7.74 32.36 34.26
CA TYR A 122 -7.95 31.05 33.66
C TYR A 122 -6.64 30.26 33.71
N TYR A 123 -6.66 29.03 33.18
CA TYR A 123 -5.49 28.14 33.14
C TYR A 123 -4.21 28.87 32.76
N ASN A 124 -3.10 28.59 33.44
CA ASN A 124 -1.79 29.17 33.17
C ASN A 124 -1.71 30.71 33.23
N GLY A 125 -2.62 31.34 33.98
CA GLY A 125 -2.59 32.78 34.29
C GLY A 125 -3.03 33.69 33.16
N TRP A 126 -3.91 33.23 32.27
CA TRP A 126 -4.60 34.09 31.31
C TRP A 126 -5.69 34.89 32.04
N THR A 127 -5.74 36.21 31.82
CA THR A 127 -6.76 37.06 32.45
C THR A 127 -8.06 37.05 31.66
N HIS A 128 -9.18 37.28 32.34
CA HIS A 128 -10.49 37.38 31.68
C HIS A 128 -10.52 38.43 30.56
N GLU A 129 -9.90 39.59 30.75
CA GLU A 129 -9.84 40.64 29.71
C GLU A 129 -9.07 40.19 28.46
N GLN A 130 -7.99 39.44 28.62
CA GLN A 130 -7.23 38.90 27.46
C GLN A 130 -8.07 37.93 26.64
N LEU A 131 -8.89 37.11 27.31
CA LEU A 131 -9.67 36.06 26.66
C LEU A 131 -10.97 36.58 26.03
N LYS A 132 -11.44 37.78 26.34
CA LYS A 132 -12.61 38.38 25.65
C LYS A 132 -12.40 38.49 24.14
N THR A 133 -11.18 38.82 23.72
CA THR A 133 -10.84 39.04 22.30
C THR A 133 -9.91 37.98 21.73
N SER A 134 -9.30 37.13 22.57
CA SER A 134 -8.44 36.05 22.12
C SER A 134 -9.19 34.74 21.92
N ASN A 135 -8.69 33.93 20.98
CA ASN A 135 -9.08 32.54 20.78
C ASN A 135 -8.27 31.57 21.67
N ASP A 136 -7.31 32.04 22.45
CA ASP A 136 -6.53 31.18 23.36
C ASP A 136 -7.42 30.45 24.37
N LEU A 137 -6.97 29.26 24.79
CA LEU A 137 -7.71 28.32 25.65
C LEU A 137 -9.06 27.83 25.09
N GLY A 138 -9.43 28.23 23.88
CA GLY A 138 -10.67 27.82 23.22
C GLY A 138 -10.65 26.35 22.78
N ILE A 139 -11.84 25.81 22.54
CA ILE A 139 -12.04 24.38 22.23
C ILE A 139 -11.27 23.90 20.99
N HIS A 140 -11.06 24.78 19.99
CA HIS A 140 -10.26 24.45 18.81
C HIS A 140 -8.82 24.08 19.13
N LYS A 141 -8.24 24.53 20.25
CA LYS A 141 -6.89 24.08 20.66
C LYS A 141 -6.85 22.57 20.92
N MET A 142 -7.94 22.02 21.45
CA MET A 142 -8.11 20.57 21.62
C MET A 142 -8.30 19.89 20.25
N CYS A 143 -9.08 20.48 19.35
CA CYS A 143 -9.27 19.97 17.98
C CYS A 143 -7.96 19.97 17.17
N ASP A 144 -7.21 21.07 17.19
CA ASP A 144 -5.95 21.27 16.46
C ASP A 144 -4.86 20.28 16.91
N ARG A 145 -4.92 19.83 18.18
CA ARG A 145 -4.08 18.76 18.72
C ARG A 145 -4.41 17.37 18.15
N GLY A 146 -5.61 17.20 17.58
CA GLY A 146 -6.15 15.90 17.16
C GLY A 146 -7.31 15.40 18.02
N GLY A 147 -7.97 16.28 18.78
CA GLY A 147 -9.06 15.92 19.70
C GLY A 147 -8.57 15.33 21.02
N ILE A 148 -9.50 14.76 21.78
CA ILE A 148 -9.19 13.99 22.98
C ILE A 148 -9.33 12.53 22.56
N VAL A 149 -8.21 11.81 22.55
CA VAL A 149 -8.17 10.39 22.16
C VAL A 149 -7.32 9.67 23.17
N GLY A 150 -7.83 8.61 23.78
CA GLY A 150 -7.16 7.94 24.88
C GLY A 150 -7.96 6.78 25.44
N ARG A 151 -7.51 6.28 26.59
CA ARG A 151 -8.18 5.20 27.30
C ARG A 151 -9.25 5.77 28.23
N GLY A 152 -10.52 5.45 27.98
CA GLY A 152 -11.63 5.78 28.85
C GLY A 152 -11.85 4.69 29.91
N ILE A 153 -12.14 5.11 31.14
CA ILE A 153 -12.56 4.23 32.22
C ILE A 153 -13.96 4.63 32.71
N LEU A 154 -14.89 3.68 32.74
CA LEU A 154 -16.22 3.92 33.28
C LEU A 154 -16.24 3.59 34.78
N VAL A 155 -16.64 4.56 35.59
CA VAL A 155 -17.06 4.39 36.98
C VAL A 155 -18.58 4.37 37.00
N ASP A 156 -19.17 3.18 37.00
CA ASP A 156 -20.62 2.98 36.99
C ASP A 156 -21.18 2.98 38.41
N TRP A 157 -21.14 4.17 39.03
CA TRP A 157 -21.54 4.38 40.42
C TRP A 157 -22.99 3.96 40.65
N LEU A 158 -23.87 4.26 39.70
CA LEU A 158 -25.30 3.97 39.82
C LEU A 158 -25.58 2.47 39.95
N SER A 159 -24.99 1.64 39.07
CA SER A 159 -25.19 0.19 39.12
C SER A 159 -24.53 -0.43 40.36
N TRP A 160 -23.38 0.08 40.79
CA TRP A 160 -22.74 -0.32 42.03
C TRP A 160 -23.62 0.01 43.25
N TRP A 161 -24.17 1.22 43.31
CA TRP A 161 -25.01 1.66 44.41
C TRP A 161 -26.27 0.80 44.54
N GLU A 162 -26.93 0.52 43.41
CA GLU A 162 -28.13 -0.36 43.35
C GLU A 162 -27.81 -1.80 43.77
N HIS A 163 -26.62 -2.29 43.45
CA HIS A 163 -26.14 -3.60 43.87
C HIS A 163 -25.92 -3.67 45.39
N GLU A 164 -25.27 -2.67 45.98
CA GLU A 164 -24.98 -2.63 47.41
C GLU A 164 -26.20 -2.28 48.27
N ASN A 165 -27.21 -1.63 47.70
CA ASN A 165 -28.43 -1.18 48.40
C ASN A 165 -29.71 -1.78 47.79
N PRO A 166 -29.87 -3.12 47.77
CA PRO A 166 -31.00 -3.77 47.10
C PRO A 166 -32.33 -3.37 47.74
N GLY A 167 -33.26 -2.90 46.91
CA GLY A 167 -34.61 -2.49 47.35
C GLY A 167 -34.71 -1.07 47.93
N ILE A 168 -33.63 -0.30 47.86
CA ILE A 168 -33.63 1.14 48.14
C ILE A 168 -33.47 1.87 46.80
N GLU A 169 -34.21 2.96 46.60
CA GLU A 169 -34.05 3.81 45.40
C GLU A 169 -32.74 4.62 45.49
N PRO A 170 -31.97 4.74 44.39
CA PRO A 170 -30.76 5.54 44.38
C PRO A 170 -31.03 7.02 44.66
N PRO A 171 -30.03 7.75 45.19
CA PRO A 171 -30.11 9.19 45.34
C PRO A 171 -30.56 9.86 44.04
N SER A 172 -31.49 10.80 44.17
CA SER A 172 -32.07 11.47 43.00
C SER A 172 -31.01 12.24 42.23
N ALA A 173 -31.00 12.09 40.90
CA ALA A 173 -30.07 12.79 40.02
C ALA A 173 -30.23 14.32 40.03
N ILE A 174 -31.37 14.82 40.53
CA ILE A 174 -31.67 16.25 40.71
C ILE A 174 -31.63 16.67 42.19
N SER A 175 -30.75 16.06 42.96
CA SER A 175 -30.49 16.39 44.36
C SER A 175 -29.04 16.85 44.55
N CYS A 176 -28.72 17.43 45.70
CA CYS A 176 -27.35 17.80 46.06
C CYS A 176 -26.53 16.62 46.62
N HIS A 177 -26.87 15.38 46.24
CA HIS A 177 -26.14 14.20 46.67
C HIS A 177 -24.68 14.27 46.17
N LYS A 178 -23.75 13.98 47.07
CA LYS A 178 -22.31 14.09 46.83
C LYS A 178 -21.74 12.70 46.81
N ILE A 179 -21.15 12.30 45.69
CA ILE A 179 -20.48 11.02 45.54
C ILE A 179 -19.06 11.15 46.12
N PRO A 180 -18.75 10.55 47.29
CA PRO A 180 -17.44 10.68 47.90
C PRO A 180 -16.42 9.76 47.23
N VAL A 181 -15.12 10.07 47.41
CA VAL A 181 -14.01 9.26 46.87
C VAL A 181 -14.09 7.79 47.30
N SER A 182 -14.54 7.53 48.52
CA SER A 182 -14.70 6.16 49.03
C SER A 182 -15.65 5.32 48.19
N GLU A 183 -16.70 5.93 47.63
CA GLU A 183 -17.67 5.23 46.76
C GLU A 183 -17.15 5.08 45.34
N LEU A 184 -16.36 6.03 44.83
CA LEU A 184 -15.69 5.89 43.53
C LEU A 184 -14.67 4.74 43.55
N GLU A 185 -13.85 4.65 44.60
CA GLU A 185 -12.89 3.57 44.80
C GLU A 185 -13.60 2.22 45.03
N ALA A 186 -14.70 2.19 45.81
CA ALA A 186 -15.51 0.99 45.98
C ALA A 186 -16.13 0.53 44.65
N THR A 187 -16.60 1.46 43.83
CA THR A 187 -17.14 1.20 42.48
C THR A 187 -16.07 0.63 41.56
N LEU A 188 -14.89 1.25 41.49
CA LEU A 188 -13.74 0.75 40.72
C LEU A 188 -13.34 -0.67 41.18
N ALA A 189 -13.32 -0.92 42.49
CA ALA A 189 -13.02 -2.23 43.06
C ALA A 189 -14.09 -3.28 42.73
N TYR A 190 -15.38 -2.92 42.82
CA TYR A 190 -16.51 -3.76 42.40
C TYR A 190 -16.39 -4.16 40.92
N GLN A 191 -16.06 -3.17 40.08
CA GLN A 191 -15.84 -3.33 38.66
C GLN A 191 -14.53 -4.07 38.31
N GLY A 192 -13.56 -4.13 39.22
CA GLY A 192 -12.20 -4.63 38.94
C GLY A 192 -11.44 -3.76 37.94
N THR A 193 -11.60 -2.43 38.04
CA THR A 193 -11.05 -1.45 37.10
C THR A 193 -9.87 -0.71 37.71
N GLU A 194 -8.74 -0.69 37.00
CA GLU A 194 -7.50 -0.04 37.40
C GLU A 194 -7.25 1.23 36.60
N THR A 195 -7.02 2.33 37.33
CA THR A 195 -6.64 3.63 36.77
C THR A 195 -5.18 3.66 36.33
N ARG A 196 -4.88 4.31 35.21
CA ARG A 196 -3.53 4.62 34.72
C ARG A 196 -3.43 6.12 34.44
N GLN A 197 -2.20 6.65 34.52
CA GLN A 197 -1.91 8.03 34.14
C GLN A 197 -2.32 8.28 32.68
N GLY A 198 -3.03 9.38 32.44
CA GLY A 198 -3.56 9.76 31.13
C GLY A 198 -4.91 9.14 30.78
N ASP A 199 -5.53 8.37 31.67
CA ASP A 199 -6.90 7.90 31.48
C ASP A 199 -7.90 9.07 31.41
N ILE A 200 -9.03 8.81 30.76
CA ILE A 200 -10.20 9.67 30.75
C ILE A 200 -11.21 9.08 31.71
N LEU A 201 -11.45 9.76 32.82
CA LEU A 201 -12.40 9.31 33.85
C LEU A 201 -13.83 9.60 33.40
N ILE A 202 -14.69 8.60 33.33
CA ILE A 202 -16.09 8.74 32.93
C ILE A 202 -16.96 8.25 34.09
N VAL A 203 -17.83 9.08 34.65
CA VAL A 203 -18.65 8.76 35.82
C VAL A 203 -20.12 8.73 35.43
N ARG A 204 -20.78 7.58 35.67
CA ARG A 204 -22.23 7.44 35.49
C ARG A 204 -22.95 7.60 36.83
N SER A 205 -23.63 8.74 36.96
CA SER A 205 -24.40 9.13 38.15
C SER A 205 -25.90 8.83 38.03
N GLY A 206 -26.41 8.60 36.82
CA GLY A 206 -27.79 8.25 36.53
C GLY A 206 -28.67 9.41 36.05
N PHE A 207 -28.07 10.55 35.69
CA PHE A 207 -28.84 11.72 35.24
C PHE A 207 -29.53 11.49 33.90
N VAL A 208 -28.83 10.94 32.89
CA VAL A 208 -29.44 10.63 31.59
C VAL A 208 -30.55 9.58 31.76
N ARG A 209 -30.34 8.55 32.58
CA ARG A 209 -31.37 7.56 32.92
C ARG A 209 -32.61 8.21 33.53
N TRP A 210 -32.43 9.09 34.51
CA TRP A 210 -33.53 9.84 35.13
C TRP A 210 -34.26 10.70 34.09
N HIS A 211 -33.52 11.47 33.31
CA HIS A 211 -34.08 12.42 32.36
C HIS A 211 -34.92 11.72 31.27
N ASN A 212 -34.40 10.63 30.70
CA ASN A 212 -35.08 9.85 29.66
C ASN A 212 -36.40 9.23 30.15
N ASN A 213 -36.54 9.01 31.47
CA ASN A 213 -37.73 8.41 32.09
C ASN A 213 -38.67 9.43 32.77
N ALA A 214 -38.23 10.68 32.96
CA ALA A 214 -39.01 11.73 33.62
C ALA A 214 -40.02 12.41 32.67
N LYS A 215 -41.16 12.84 33.21
CA LYS A 215 -42.14 13.68 32.49
C LYS A 215 -41.60 15.10 32.30
N ALA A 216 -42.07 15.80 31.25
CA ALA A 216 -41.57 17.13 30.87
C ALA A 216 -41.65 18.19 31.99
N ASP A 217 -42.70 18.18 32.82
CA ASP A 217 -42.85 19.09 33.97
C ASP A 217 -41.81 18.83 35.08
N ILE A 218 -41.48 17.55 35.30
CA ILE A 218 -40.43 17.12 36.22
C ILE A 218 -39.04 17.42 35.66
N ARG A 219 -38.82 17.22 34.36
CA ARG A 219 -37.58 17.61 33.67
C ARG A 219 -37.31 19.10 33.82
N ALA A 220 -38.28 19.94 33.47
CA ALA A 220 -38.17 21.40 33.62
C ALA A 220 -37.86 21.82 35.06
N SER A 221 -38.46 21.16 36.06
CA SER A 221 -38.15 21.44 37.47
C SER A 221 -36.69 21.12 37.83
N GLY A 222 -36.19 19.97 37.36
CA GLY A 222 -34.86 19.46 37.68
C GLY A 222 -33.72 20.17 36.94
N THR A 223 -33.94 20.61 35.70
CA THR A 223 -32.87 21.19 34.86
C THR A 223 -32.87 22.72 34.87
N GLU A 224 -34.04 23.34 34.70
CA GLU A 224 -34.16 24.80 34.55
C GLU A 224 -34.41 25.52 35.88
N LYS A 225 -35.20 24.94 36.80
CA LYS A 225 -35.73 25.69 37.96
C LYS A 225 -34.94 25.51 39.27
N GLN A 226 -34.45 24.31 39.57
CA GLN A 226 -33.87 24.00 40.88
C GLN A 226 -32.34 23.79 40.87
N HIS A 227 -31.73 23.60 39.69
CA HIS A 227 -30.28 23.46 39.42
C HIS A 227 -29.48 22.55 40.37
N TYR A 228 -30.11 21.70 41.18
CA TYR A 228 -29.40 20.73 42.02
C TYR A 228 -28.89 19.59 41.15
N MET A 229 -27.62 19.24 41.32
CA MET A 229 -26.95 18.25 40.50
C MET A 229 -26.25 17.25 41.41
N ILE A 230 -26.52 15.96 41.19
CA ILE A 230 -25.68 14.90 41.71
C ILE A 230 -24.31 14.98 41.02
N GLY A 231 -23.24 14.66 41.74
CA GLY A 231 -21.91 14.60 41.16
C GLY A 231 -20.85 14.33 42.22
N LEU A 232 -19.58 14.52 41.85
CA LEU A 232 -18.46 14.29 42.77
C LEU A 232 -18.48 15.28 43.94
N GLU A 233 -18.10 14.79 45.12
CA GLU A 233 -18.00 15.64 46.31
C GLU A 233 -16.90 16.70 46.17
N ASN A 234 -17.27 17.95 46.45
CA ASN A 234 -16.37 19.09 46.47
C ASN A 234 -15.61 19.23 47.79
N ASN A 235 -14.45 18.57 47.93
CA ASN A 235 -13.57 18.70 49.08
C ASN A 235 -12.09 18.44 48.74
N ASP A 236 -11.19 18.66 49.70
CA ASP A 236 -9.75 18.44 49.54
C ASP A 236 -9.39 16.96 49.23
N GLU A 237 -10.17 16.02 49.75
CA GLU A 237 -9.98 14.59 49.49
C GLU A 237 -10.17 14.26 48.00
N THR A 238 -11.26 14.74 47.38
CA THR A 238 -11.53 14.56 45.95
C THR A 238 -10.49 15.24 45.08
N VAL A 239 -10.06 16.46 45.44
CA VAL A 239 -9.00 17.18 44.73
C VAL A 239 -7.70 16.37 44.74
N ARG A 240 -7.28 15.90 45.92
CA ARG A 240 -6.06 15.09 46.06
C ARG A 240 -6.18 13.75 45.33
N TRP A 241 -7.36 13.13 45.37
CA TRP A 241 -7.62 11.90 44.65
C TRP A 241 -7.48 12.08 43.14
N LEU A 242 -8.20 13.04 42.54
CA LEU A 242 -8.12 13.35 41.11
C LEU A 242 -6.69 13.67 40.67
N TYR A 243 -5.97 14.48 41.47
CA TYR A 243 -4.57 14.76 41.23
C TYR A 243 -3.71 13.49 41.22
N SER A 244 -3.87 12.62 42.22
CA SER A 244 -3.05 11.41 42.35
C SER A 244 -3.22 10.41 41.21
N LYS A 245 -4.36 10.45 40.51
CA LYS A 245 -4.65 9.54 39.39
C LYS A 245 -4.13 10.07 38.05
N HIS A 246 -3.86 11.38 37.94
CA HIS A 246 -3.34 12.03 36.73
C HIS A 246 -4.20 11.76 35.48
N PHE A 247 -5.51 12.00 35.57
CA PHE A 247 -6.41 11.89 34.43
C PHE A 247 -6.12 12.96 33.37
N ALA A 248 -6.24 12.59 32.09
CA ALA A 248 -6.09 13.53 30.99
C ALA A 248 -7.30 14.45 30.84
N ALA A 249 -8.49 13.91 31.08
CA ALA A 249 -9.78 14.59 31.05
C ALA A 249 -10.77 13.84 31.95
N VAL A 250 -11.88 14.49 32.30
CA VAL A 250 -12.96 13.87 33.08
C VAL A 250 -14.30 14.10 32.38
N ALA A 251 -15.25 13.18 32.51
CA ALA A 251 -16.58 13.30 31.94
C ALA A 251 -17.64 12.64 32.81
N GLY A 252 -18.90 13.06 32.66
CA GLY A 252 -20.05 12.42 33.31
C GLY A 252 -21.35 12.63 32.56
N ASP A 253 -22.41 11.97 33.03
CA ASP A 253 -23.74 11.99 32.45
C ASP A 253 -24.65 13.12 32.99
N THR A 254 -24.17 13.91 33.94
CA THR A 254 -24.91 14.99 34.60
C THR A 254 -24.61 16.37 33.97
N MET A 255 -25.41 17.39 34.31
CA MET A 255 -25.25 18.79 33.86
C MET A 255 -24.04 19.51 34.49
N GLY A 256 -23.43 18.90 35.50
CA GLY A 256 -22.28 19.40 36.24
C GLY A 256 -21.45 18.21 36.69
N PHE A 257 -20.17 18.12 36.35
CA PHE A 257 -19.34 16.96 36.78
C PHE A 257 -19.26 16.80 38.32
N GLU A 258 -19.35 17.91 39.05
CA GLU A 258 -19.36 17.98 40.50
C GLU A 258 -20.78 18.13 41.07
N ALA A 259 -20.97 17.74 42.34
CA ALA A 259 -22.23 17.98 43.01
C ALA A 259 -22.49 19.48 43.21
N TRP A 260 -23.71 19.92 42.91
CA TRP A 260 -24.12 21.32 43.01
C TRP A 260 -25.28 21.52 43.99
N PRO A 261 -25.22 22.54 44.88
CA PRO A 261 -24.18 23.58 44.96
C PRO A 261 -22.87 23.10 45.60
N TYR A 262 -21.74 23.71 45.19
CA TYR A 262 -20.43 23.49 45.79
C TYR A 262 -20.16 24.46 46.96
N PRO A 263 -19.30 24.11 47.93
CA PRO A 263 -18.89 25.01 49.02
C PRO A 263 -17.96 26.13 48.54
N GLU A 264 -18.04 27.32 49.16
CA GLU A 264 -17.27 28.52 48.77
C GLU A 264 -15.74 28.34 48.73
N ASP A 265 -15.22 27.34 49.45
CA ASP A 265 -13.79 27.09 49.58
C ASP A 265 -13.25 26.00 48.65
N CYS A 266 -14.11 25.24 47.96
CA CYS A 266 -13.69 24.19 47.03
C CYS A 266 -14.69 24.01 45.88
N CYS A 267 -14.22 24.30 44.66
CA CYS A 267 -14.97 24.09 43.42
C CYS A 267 -14.12 23.23 42.48
N LEU A 268 -14.61 22.06 42.10
CA LEU A 268 -13.87 21.14 41.23
C LEU A 268 -13.71 21.70 39.81
N HIS A 269 -14.66 22.47 39.30
CA HIS A 269 -14.54 23.17 38.01
C HIS A 269 -13.33 24.10 37.98
N GLU A 270 -13.06 24.86 39.06
CA GLU A 270 -11.85 25.70 39.15
C GLU A 270 -10.59 24.84 39.22
N TRP A 271 -10.58 23.75 40.01
CA TRP A 271 -9.42 22.86 40.10
C TRP A 271 -9.07 22.21 38.76
N LEU A 272 -10.05 21.64 38.09
CA LEU A 272 -9.89 20.95 36.81
C LEU A 272 -9.52 21.96 35.72
N LEU A 273 -10.38 22.93 35.40
CA LEU A 273 -10.17 23.82 34.25
C LEU A 273 -9.08 24.86 34.50
N VAL A 274 -9.05 25.47 35.68
CA VAL A 274 -8.13 26.59 35.97
C VAL A 274 -6.81 26.09 36.54
N GLN A 275 -6.80 25.26 37.58
CA GLN A 275 -5.55 24.91 38.26
C GLN A 275 -4.71 23.88 37.50
N TRP A 276 -5.35 22.93 36.81
CA TRP A 276 -4.66 21.82 36.12
C TRP A 276 -4.77 21.86 34.60
N GLY A 277 -5.78 22.52 34.06
CA GLY A 277 -6.06 22.51 32.62
C GLY A 277 -6.63 21.16 32.16
N THR A 278 -7.49 20.56 32.97
CA THR A 278 -8.20 19.30 32.73
C THR A 278 -9.59 19.59 32.17
N PRO A 279 -9.87 19.22 30.90
CA PRO A 279 -11.20 19.38 30.31
C PRO A 279 -12.26 18.55 31.02
N ILE A 280 -13.48 19.08 31.05
CA ILE A 280 -14.66 18.47 31.67
C ILE A 280 -15.67 18.11 30.58
N GLY A 281 -16.18 16.89 30.58
CA GLY A 281 -17.27 16.44 29.72
C GLY A 281 -18.55 16.29 30.53
N GLU A 282 -19.67 16.71 29.96
CA GLU A 282 -20.97 16.72 30.66
C GLU A 282 -22.07 16.23 29.73
N LEU A 283 -23.15 15.71 30.32
CA LEU A 283 -24.34 15.21 29.63
C LEU A 283 -24.08 14.05 28.67
N TRP A 284 -23.10 13.20 28.94
CA TRP A 284 -22.83 12.02 28.12
C TRP A 284 -23.87 10.93 28.31
N ASP A 285 -24.31 10.30 27.22
CA ASP A 285 -25.18 9.13 27.29
C ASP A 285 -24.35 7.88 27.61
N LEU A 286 -24.43 7.43 28.86
CA LEU A 286 -23.64 6.31 29.37
C LEU A 286 -24.46 5.03 29.53
N GLU A 287 -25.75 5.03 29.16
CA GLU A 287 -26.65 3.90 29.44
C GLU A 287 -26.24 2.65 28.66
N ALA A 288 -26.09 2.76 27.33
CA ALA A 288 -25.65 1.65 26.50
C ALA A 288 -24.23 1.18 26.85
N LEU A 289 -23.35 2.07 27.32
CA LEU A 289 -21.99 1.72 27.73
C LEU A 289 -22.01 0.90 29.03
N ALA A 290 -22.82 1.31 30.00
CA ALA A 290 -22.99 0.59 31.25
C ALA A 290 -23.60 -0.81 31.03
N GLU A 291 -24.61 -0.92 30.17
CA GLU A 291 -25.20 -2.22 29.78
C GLU A 291 -24.16 -3.15 29.15
N GLU A 292 -23.40 -2.66 28.16
CA GLU A 292 -22.36 -3.45 27.50
C GLU A 292 -21.26 -3.90 28.48
N CYS A 293 -20.82 -3.02 29.38
CA CYS A 293 -19.86 -3.36 30.43
C CYS A 293 -20.40 -4.45 31.39
N LEU A 294 -21.68 -4.36 31.78
CA LEU A 294 -22.33 -5.34 32.65
C LEU A 294 -22.53 -6.70 31.96
N GLU A 295 -22.95 -6.72 30.69
CA GLU A 295 -23.13 -7.97 29.93
C GLU A 295 -21.83 -8.76 29.82
N ARG A 296 -20.72 -8.08 29.54
CA ARG A 296 -19.39 -8.71 29.45
C ARG A 296 -18.91 -9.23 30.80
N ALA A 297 -19.16 -8.48 31.87
CA ALA A 297 -18.85 -8.93 33.22
C ALA A 297 -19.62 -10.22 33.60
N ARG A 298 -20.81 -10.46 33.02
CA ARG A 298 -21.63 -11.67 33.27
C ARG A 298 -21.24 -12.87 32.40
N GLY A 299 -20.76 -12.65 31.17
CA GLY A 299 -20.47 -13.70 30.19
C GLY A 299 -19.17 -14.49 30.42
N GLN A 300 -18.18 -13.95 31.12
CA GLN A 300 -16.87 -14.59 31.31
C GLN A 300 -16.67 -15.12 32.74
N ARG A 301 -16.68 -16.46 32.91
CA ARG A 301 -16.10 -17.15 34.08
C ARG A 301 -14.55 -17.16 34.02
N CYS A 302 -13.87 -16.04 33.74
CA CYS A 302 -12.43 -15.87 34.01
C CYS A 302 -11.96 -14.42 33.76
N ARG A 303 -11.38 -13.79 34.79
CA ARG A 303 -10.68 -12.47 34.85
C ARG A 303 -11.54 -11.19 34.73
N ARG A 304 -11.75 -10.54 35.88
CA ARG A 304 -12.28 -9.18 36.07
C ARG A 304 -11.36 -8.11 35.46
N SER A 305 -11.54 -7.71 34.19
CA SER A 305 -10.91 -6.51 33.63
C SER A 305 -11.47 -6.09 32.26
N GLU A 306 -12.77 -5.77 32.15
CA GLU A 306 -13.39 -5.35 30.87
C GLU A 306 -14.31 -4.11 30.98
N ASN A 307 -13.97 -3.13 31.81
CA ASN A 307 -14.66 -1.80 31.83
C ASN A 307 -13.83 -0.69 31.17
N TYR A 308 -12.97 -1.06 30.23
CA TYR A 308 -12.08 -0.14 29.53
C TYR A 308 -12.63 0.10 28.13
N LEU A 309 -12.61 1.36 27.69
CA LEU A 309 -12.92 1.71 26.31
C LEU A 309 -11.70 2.42 25.70
N ALA A 310 -11.37 2.11 24.45
CA ALA A 310 -10.59 3.04 23.65
C ALA A 310 -11.54 4.12 23.14
N TRP A 311 -11.31 5.36 23.56
CA TRP A 311 -12.21 6.47 23.28
C TRP A 311 -11.51 7.51 22.38
N ALA A 312 -12.25 7.97 21.37
CA ALA A 312 -11.85 9.07 20.49
C ALA A 312 -13.03 10.03 20.36
N GLY A 313 -12.99 11.16 21.05
CA GLY A 313 -13.98 12.22 20.89
C GLY A 313 -13.33 13.50 20.38
N THR A 314 -13.94 14.06 19.34
CA THR A 314 -13.61 15.41 18.89
C THR A 314 -14.42 16.40 19.70
N ALA A 315 -13.76 17.33 20.37
CA ALA A 315 -14.44 18.43 21.04
C ALA A 315 -15.29 19.23 20.03
N THR A 316 -16.45 19.72 20.46
CA THR A 316 -17.43 20.45 19.62
C THR A 316 -16.74 21.55 18.81
N ARG A 317 -16.76 21.42 17.48
CA ARG A 317 -16.18 22.39 16.54
C ARG A 317 -16.95 23.71 16.61
N THR A 318 -16.48 24.70 17.37
CA THR A 318 -16.89 26.10 17.14
C THR A 318 -16.10 26.67 15.96
N ASN A 319 -16.76 26.70 14.80
CA ASN A 319 -16.51 27.49 13.58
C ASN A 319 -15.06 27.96 13.28
N LYS A 320 -14.36 27.19 12.44
CA LYS A 320 -13.92 27.71 11.14
C LYS A 320 -14.92 27.18 10.12
N MET A 321 -15.85 28.02 9.67
CA MET A 321 -16.69 27.71 8.51
C MET A 321 -15.80 27.64 7.27
N GLY A 322 -15.34 26.44 6.95
CA GLY A 322 -15.25 25.95 5.58
C GLY A 322 -16.26 24.82 5.49
N SER A 323 -17.35 25.03 4.77
CA SER A 323 -18.33 24.00 4.46
C SER A 323 -17.63 22.79 3.83
N GLN A 324 -17.52 21.66 4.54
CA GLN A 324 -17.46 20.38 3.84
C GLN A 324 -18.87 20.13 3.31
N ILE A 325 -19.13 20.63 2.10
CA ILE A 325 -20.22 20.12 1.27
C ILE A 325 -19.94 18.62 1.17
N ASN A 326 -20.83 17.78 1.69
CA ASN A 326 -20.68 16.32 1.62
C ASN A 326 -20.92 15.88 0.17
N ARG A 327 -19.93 16.12 -0.69
CA ARG A 327 -19.98 15.79 -2.12
C ARG A 327 -19.74 14.29 -2.28
N ARG A 328 -20.58 13.63 -3.07
CA ARG A 328 -20.47 12.20 -3.36
C ARG A 328 -19.06 11.88 -3.91
N PRO A 329 -18.38 10.84 -3.41
CA PRO A 329 -17.11 10.40 -3.97
C PRO A 329 -17.29 9.90 -5.41
N VAL A 330 -16.25 10.08 -6.23
CA VAL A 330 -16.18 9.49 -7.58
C VAL A 330 -15.75 8.04 -7.49
N ARG A 331 -16.33 7.17 -8.31
CA ARG A 331 -15.97 5.75 -8.42
C ARG A 331 -15.32 5.50 -9.78
N VAL A 332 -14.03 5.21 -9.79
CA VAL A 332 -13.22 4.99 -11.00
C VAL A 332 -12.74 3.54 -11.04
N ALA A 333 -13.16 2.76 -12.03
CA ALA A 333 -12.64 1.41 -12.25
C ALA A 333 -11.53 1.39 -13.31
N SER A 334 -10.60 0.44 -13.19
CA SER A 334 -9.62 0.17 -14.25
C SER A 334 -9.94 -1.13 -14.98
N ALA A 335 -10.06 -1.05 -16.30
CA ALA A 335 -10.39 -2.18 -17.17
C ALA A 335 -9.16 -2.96 -17.66
N SER A 336 -7.99 -2.31 -17.70
CA SER A 336 -6.76 -2.84 -18.28
C SER A 336 -5.54 -2.18 -17.66
N GLY A 337 -4.49 -2.96 -17.47
CA GLY A 337 -3.13 -2.49 -17.18
C GLY A 337 -2.07 -2.92 -18.20
N ALA A 338 -2.46 -3.68 -19.23
CA ALA A 338 -1.56 -4.14 -20.29
C ALA A 338 -2.33 -4.62 -21.53
N ILE A 339 -1.65 -4.64 -22.68
CA ILE A 339 -2.17 -5.21 -23.95
C ILE A 339 -2.51 -6.71 -23.89
N THR A 340 -2.22 -7.38 -22.78
CA THR A 340 -2.48 -8.81 -22.56
C THR A 340 -3.67 -9.06 -21.63
N ASP A 341 -4.29 -8.01 -21.10
CA ASP A 341 -5.47 -8.16 -20.24
C ASP A 341 -6.69 -8.64 -21.03
N MET A 342 -7.70 -9.20 -20.34
CA MET A 342 -8.87 -9.77 -21.02
C MET A 342 -9.71 -8.68 -21.68
N VAL A 343 -10.08 -8.87 -22.95
CA VAL A 343 -10.90 -7.95 -23.77
C VAL A 343 -12.28 -7.72 -23.11
N GLU A 344 -12.80 -8.72 -22.42
CA GLU A 344 -14.11 -8.72 -21.79
C GLU A 344 -14.18 -7.88 -20.50
N ASN A 345 -13.05 -7.40 -19.95
CA ASN A 345 -13.06 -6.64 -18.69
C ASN A 345 -13.82 -5.33 -18.82
N LEU A 346 -13.65 -4.63 -19.94
CA LEU A 346 -14.36 -3.39 -20.18
C LEU A 346 -15.88 -3.62 -20.23
N ALA A 347 -16.31 -4.68 -20.91
CA ALA A 347 -17.72 -5.07 -20.99
C ALA A 347 -18.29 -5.54 -19.63
N GLU A 348 -17.49 -6.25 -18.83
CA GLU A 348 -17.89 -6.66 -17.47
C GLU A 348 -18.15 -5.44 -16.58
N LEU A 349 -17.25 -4.45 -16.60
CA LEU A 349 -17.39 -3.22 -15.83
C LEU A 349 -18.57 -2.38 -16.31
N THR A 350 -18.70 -2.16 -17.62
CA THR A 350 -19.82 -1.36 -18.15
C THR A 350 -21.15 -2.02 -17.89
N LYS A 351 -21.24 -3.35 -17.81
CA LYS A 351 -22.50 -4.04 -17.54
C LYS A 351 -22.85 -4.12 -16.06
N ASN A 352 -21.89 -4.45 -15.20
CA ASN A 352 -22.17 -4.90 -13.83
C ASN A 352 -21.60 -3.99 -12.73
N ALA A 353 -20.61 -3.13 -13.01
CA ALA A 353 -19.97 -2.33 -11.98
C ALA A 353 -20.74 -1.04 -11.68
N ASP A 354 -20.86 -0.68 -10.40
CA ASP A 354 -21.37 0.63 -9.97
C ASP A 354 -20.22 1.65 -9.99
N VAL A 355 -20.06 2.36 -11.10
CA VAL A 355 -18.93 3.26 -11.37
C VAL A 355 -19.35 4.48 -12.20
N ASP A 356 -18.62 5.58 -12.02
CA ASP A 356 -18.80 6.83 -12.77
C ASP A 356 -17.88 6.89 -13.99
N PHE A 357 -16.66 6.36 -13.81
CA PHE A 357 -15.63 6.32 -14.83
C PHE A 357 -15.03 4.93 -14.96
N ILE A 358 -14.68 4.58 -16.19
CA ILE A 358 -13.77 3.49 -16.48
C ILE A 358 -12.50 4.06 -17.12
N VAL A 359 -11.35 3.65 -16.60
CA VAL A 359 -10.04 3.97 -17.16
C VAL A 359 -9.35 2.69 -17.62
N GLY A 360 -8.22 2.83 -18.31
CA GLY A 360 -7.34 1.71 -18.58
C GLY A 360 -6.03 2.15 -19.17
N ASP A 361 -4.99 1.40 -18.83
CA ASP A 361 -3.64 1.53 -19.32
C ASP A 361 -3.31 0.38 -20.28
N TRP A 362 -2.79 0.73 -21.46
CA TRP A 362 -2.28 -0.22 -22.46
C TRP A 362 -0.80 0.03 -22.78
N LEU A 363 -0.13 0.97 -22.11
CA LEU A 363 1.17 1.49 -22.55
C LEU A 363 2.29 1.20 -21.56
N SER A 364 3.32 0.49 -22.04
CA SER A 364 4.61 0.30 -21.39
C SER A 364 5.73 0.81 -22.31
N GLU A 365 6.92 1.02 -21.76
CA GLU A 365 8.08 1.39 -22.59
C GLU A 365 8.38 0.35 -23.69
N TYR A 366 8.05 -0.93 -23.45
CA TYR A 366 8.22 -2.02 -24.42
C TYR A 366 7.37 -1.84 -25.68
N ASN A 367 6.03 -1.77 -25.54
CA ASN A 367 5.17 -1.59 -26.71
C ASN A 367 5.31 -0.19 -27.29
N MET A 368 5.53 0.84 -26.48
CA MET A 368 5.79 2.17 -27.02
C MET A 368 7.01 2.22 -27.94
N ALA A 369 8.13 1.59 -27.59
CA ALA A 369 9.27 1.50 -28.49
C ALA A 369 8.93 0.72 -29.77
N ALA A 370 8.17 -0.37 -29.66
CA ALA A 370 7.73 -1.13 -30.82
C ALA A 370 6.77 -0.34 -31.75
N ARG A 371 5.80 0.39 -31.18
CA ARG A 371 4.84 1.24 -31.91
C ARG A 371 5.53 2.45 -32.55
N GLY A 372 6.47 3.08 -31.84
CA GLY A 372 7.29 4.16 -32.39
C GLY A 372 8.11 3.72 -33.59
N MET A 373 8.77 2.55 -33.51
CA MET A 373 9.47 1.95 -34.66
C MET A 373 8.53 1.65 -35.83
N LEU A 374 7.36 1.08 -35.55
CA LEU A 374 6.35 0.78 -36.58
C LEU A 374 5.87 2.05 -37.29
N LYS A 375 5.57 3.11 -36.53
CA LYS A 375 5.13 4.39 -37.07
C LYS A 375 6.22 5.05 -37.92
N ALA A 376 7.47 5.03 -37.45
CA ALA A 376 8.61 5.53 -38.22
C ALA A 376 8.80 4.76 -39.55
N GLN A 377 8.77 3.43 -39.51
CA GLN A 377 8.87 2.59 -40.71
C GLN A 377 7.71 2.82 -41.69
N ARG A 378 6.49 3.02 -41.20
CA ARG A 378 5.32 3.38 -42.04
C ARG A 378 5.53 4.71 -42.73
N ALA A 379 6.02 5.72 -42.01
CA ALA A 379 6.31 7.04 -42.57
C ALA A 379 7.39 6.97 -43.66
N GLU A 380 8.45 6.19 -43.44
CA GLU A 380 9.53 5.98 -44.43
C GLU A 380 9.06 5.21 -45.67
N SER A 381 8.30 4.13 -45.47
CA SER A 381 7.86 3.25 -46.56
C SER A 381 6.65 3.78 -47.34
N GLN A 382 5.98 4.83 -46.86
CA GLN A 382 4.70 5.35 -47.38
C GLN A 382 3.61 4.26 -47.53
N ASN A 383 3.76 3.15 -46.80
CA ASN A 383 2.83 2.03 -46.85
C ASN A 383 1.73 2.20 -45.80
N PHE A 384 0.71 2.99 -46.13
CA PHE A 384 -0.42 3.29 -45.24
C PHE A 384 -1.33 2.08 -44.94
N ASP A 385 -1.14 0.95 -45.64
CA ASP A 385 -1.82 -0.33 -45.35
C ASP A 385 -1.12 -1.13 -44.22
N SER A 386 0.02 -0.66 -43.70
CA SER A 386 0.71 -1.28 -42.57
C SER A 386 -0.08 -1.16 -41.26
N ALA A 387 0.20 -2.06 -40.31
CA ALA A 387 -0.51 -2.12 -39.05
C ALA A 387 -0.50 -0.77 -38.31
N PRO A 388 -1.60 -0.39 -37.64
CA PRO A 388 -1.66 0.85 -36.88
C PRO A 388 -0.69 0.84 -35.69
N ALA A 389 -0.25 2.03 -35.27
CA ALA A 389 0.59 2.19 -34.08
C ALA A 389 -0.20 2.57 -32.83
N PHE A 390 -1.51 2.31 -32.81
CA PHE A 390 -2.39 2.32 -31.63
C PHE A 390 -2.68 0.89 -31.18
N GLU A 391 -3.27 0.71 -29.99
CA GLU A 391 -3.54 -0.62 -29.43
C GLU A 391 -4.88 -1.20 -29.91
N GLN A 392 -4.81 -2.11 -30.89
CA GLN A 392 -5.98 -2.74 -31.53
C GLN A 392 -6.90 -3.46 -30.53
N GLN A 393 -6.33 -4.05 -29.49
CA GLN A 393 -7.08 -4.75 -28.46
C GLN A 393 -8.12 -3.86 -27.76
N PHE A 394 -7.82 -2.56 -27.58
CA PHE A 394 -8.79 -1.62 -27.01
C PHE A 394 -9.99 -1.43 -27.93
N VAL A 395 -9.79 -1.39 -29.26
CA VAL A 395 -10.90 -1.29 -30.23
C VAL A 395 -11.84 -2.50 -30.07
N ASP A 396 -11.28 -3.69 -29.96
CA ASP A 396 -12.05 -4.93 -29.79
C ASP A 396 -12.83 -4.90 -28.45
N SER A 397 -12.19 -4.43 -27.37
CA SER A 397 -12.79 -4.29 -26.04
C SER A 397 -13.92 -3.25 -26.03
N PHE A 398 -13.71 -2.12 -26.71
CA PHE A 398 -14.66 -1.03 -26.80
C PHE A 398 -15.94 -1.44 -27.54
N GLN A 399 -15.81 -2.17 -28.66
CA GLN A 399 -16.96 -2.66 -29.42
C GLN A 399 -17.88 -3.53 -28.57
N CYS A 400 -17.33 -4.40 -27.72
CA CYS A 400 -18.11 -5.24 -26.82
C CYS A 400 -18.82 -4.44 -25.72
N ALA A 401 -18.22 -3.35 -25.25
CA ALA A 401 -18.71 -2.59 -24.10
C ALA A 401 -19.63 -1.43 -24.45
N LEU A 402 -19.59 -0.94 -25.71
CA LEU A 402 -20.27 0.26 -26.19
C LEU A 402 -21.78 0.30 -25.87
N PRO A 403 -22.58 -0.77 -26.06
CA PRO A 403 -24.01 -0.71 -25.77
C PRO A 403 -24.31 -0.36 -24.30
N ASP A 404 -23.62 -1.01 -23.37
CA ASP A 404 -23.80 -0.80 -21.93
C ASP A 404 -23.18 0.53 -21.46
N LEU A 405 -22.03 0.93 -22.05
CA LEU A 405 -21.39 2.22 -21.80
C LEU A 405 -22.36 3.38 -22.10
N ALA A 406 -23.00 3.34 -23.28
CA ALA A 406 -23.95 4.36 -23.70
C ALA A 406 -25.24 4.33 -22.86
N ALA A 407 -25.82 3.15 -22.63
CA ALA A 407 -27.05 3.00 -21.88
C ALA A 407 -26.94 3.51 -20.44
N ARG A 408 -25.77 3.32 -19.80
CA ARG A 408 -25.51 3.72 -18.41
C ARG A 408 -24.80 5.07 -18.28
N LYS A 409 -24.41 5.69 -19.40
CA LYS A 409 -23.70 6.98 -19.45
C LYS A 409 -22.41 7.01 -18.62
N ILE A 410 -21.67 5.90 -18.65
CA ILE A 410 -20.38 5.79 -17.96
C ILE A 410 -19.33 6.53 -18.80
N LYS A 411 -18.53 7.39 -18.17
CA LYS A 411 -17.46 8.13 -18.85
C LYS A 411 -16.19 7.30 -18.92
N MET A 412 -15.35 7.55 -19.93
CA MET A 412 -14.14 6.75 -20.16
C MET A 412 -12.93 7.61 -20.53
N ALA A 413 -11.75 7.29 -19.97
CA ALA A 413 -10.48 7.86 -20.40
C ALA A 413 -9.40 6.76 -20.49
N VAL A 414 -8.73 6.64 -21.64
CA VAL A 414 -7.73 5.60 -21.88
C VAL A 414 -6.53 6.14 -22.66
N ASN A 415 -5.37 5.50 -22.51
CA ASN A 415 -4.13 5.83 -23.24
C ASN A 415 -3.83 4.89 -24.42
N ALA A 416 -4.83 4.16 -24.91
CA ALA A 416 -4.68 3.17 -25.99
C ALA A 416 -4.28 3.77 -27.36
N GLY A 417 -4.18 5.09 -27.50
CA GLY A 417 -3.71 5.76 -28.70
C GLY A 417 -2.26 5.42 -29.03
N ALA A 418 -1.45 5.04 -28.02
CA ALA A 418 -0.02 4.75 -28.14
C ALA A 418 0.70 5.82 -28.97
N CYS A 419 1.09 5.53 -30.22
CA CYS A 419 1.75 6.48 -31.11
C CYS A 419 0.82 7.06 -32.19
N ASP A 420 -0.46 6.67 -32.27
CA ASP A 420 -1.41 7.02 -33.34
C ASP A 420 -2.79 7.44 -32.77
N THR A 421 -2.80 8.36 -31.81
CA THR A 421 -4.03 8.78 -31.09
C THR A 421 -5.15 9.30 -31.99
N GLU A 422 -4.83 10.14 -32.97
CA GLU A 422 -5.83 10.68 -33.91
C GLU A 422 -6.45 9.56 -34.77
N LEU A 423 -5.64 8.59 -35.22
CA LEU A 423 -6.14 7.45 -36.00
C LEU A 423 -7.01 6.53 -35.14
N LEU A 424 -6.67 6.34 -33.85
CA LEU A 424 -7.54 5.64 -32.92
C LEU A 424 -8.88 6.39 -32.76
N TYR A 425 -8.85 7.72 -32.60
CA TYR A 425 -10.05 8.54 -32.56
C TYR A 425 -10.93 8.32 -33.79
N GLN A 426 -10.37 8.38 -35.00
CA GLN A 426 -11.12 8.15 -36.23
C GLN A 426 -11.78 6.76 -36.24
N ARG A 427 -11.09 5.73 -35.74
CA ARG A 427 -11.61 4.37 -35.65
C ARG A 427 -12.76 4.25 -34.66
N ILE A 428 -12.62 4.83 -33.47
CA ILE A 428 -13.63 4.80 -32.40
C ILE A 428 -14.85 5.64 -32.77
N GLN A 429 -14.64 6.83 -33.36
CA GLN A 429 -15.71 7.69 -33.83
C GLN A 429 -16.59 6.97 -34.86
N LYS A 430 -15.98 6.26 -35.82
CA LYS A 430 -16.72 5.44 -36.78
C LYS A 430 -17.57 4.36 -36.11
N ILE A 431 -17.04 3.69 -35.07
CA ILE A 431 -17.79 2.67 -34.31
C ILE A 431 -18.98 3.29 -33.56
N VAL A 432 -18.79 4.47 -32.96
CA VAL A 432 -19.85 5.23 -32.29
C VAL A 432 -20.96 5.61 -33.28
N GLU A 433 -20.60 6.15 -34.46
CA GLU A 433 -21.55 6.49 -35.53
C GLU A 433 -22.33 5.28 -36.04
N GLU A 434 -21.64 4.17 -36.31
CA GLU A 434 -22.26 2.92 -36.78
C GLU A 434 -23.21 2.32 -35.74
N SER A 435 -22.97 2.54 -34.44
CA SER A 435 -23.83 2.09 -33.35
C SER A 435 -25.10 2.94 -33.16
N GLY A 436 -25.12 4.17 -33.70
CA GLY A 436 -26.21 5.13 -33.52
C GLY A 436 -26.30 5.74 -32.11
N THR A 437 -25.24 5.68 -31.31
CA THR A 437 -25.16 6.33 -29.99
C THR A 437 -24.76 7.82 -30.11
N ASP A 438 -25.10 8.64 -29.12
CA ASP A 438 -24.81 10.08 -29.08
C ASP A 438 -23.54 10.44 -28.27
N LEU A 439 -22.68 9.45 -28.02
CA LEU A 439 -21.46 9.60 -27.22
C LEU A 439 -20.47 10.55 -27.89
N ARG A 440 -19.90 11.46 -27.10
CA ARG A 440 -18.91 12.43 -27.59
C ARG A 440 -17.49 11.94 -27.32
N VAL A 441 -16.70 11.81 -28.38
CA VAL A 441 -15.31 11.33 -28.32
C VAL A 441 -14.34 12.49 -28.50
N ALA A 442 -13.49 12.73 -27.50
CA ALA A 442 -12.37 13.66 -27.56
C ALA A 442 -11.04 12.90 -27.64
N TRP A 443 -10.00 13.57 -28.10
CA TRP A 443 -8.65 13.03 -28.07
C TRP A 443 -7.60 14.08 -27.67
N ILE A 444 -6.51 13.60 -27.08
CA ILE A 444 -5.43 14.42 -26.55
C ILE A 444 -4.22 14.38 -27.50
N GLU A 445 -3.69 15.56 -27.80
CA GLU A 445 -2.49 15.77 -28.61
C GLU A 445 -1.39 16.41 -27.76
N GLY A 446 -0.14 16.20 -28.18
CA GLY A 446 1.04 16.88 -27.65
C GLY A 446 2.09 15.93 -27.10
N ASP A 447 1.80 14.63 -27.08
CA ASP A 447 2.72 13.61 -26.59
C ASP A 447 3.85 13.32 -27.59
N GLU A 448 3.61 13.33 -28.91
CA GLU A 448 4.65 13.19 -29.94
C GLU A 448 5.54 14.44 -30.04
N VAL A 449 6.85 14.29 -29.78
CA VAL A 449 7.76 15.43 -29.56
C VAL A 449 9.12 15.31 -30.25
N LEU A 450 9.29 14.42 -31.23
CA LEU A 450 10.59 14.20 -31.89
C LEU A 450 11.19 15.49 -32.48
N ASP A 451 10.40 16.25 -33.23
CA ASP A 451 10.84 17.53 -33.82
C ASP A 451 11.23 18.54 -32.74
N THR A 452 10.46 18.59 -31.65
CA THR A 452 10.72 19.46 -30.50
C THR A 452 12.03 19.08 -29.80
N VAL A 453 12.29 17.78 -29.65
CA VAL A 453 13.55 17.24 -29.10
C VAL A 453 14.72 17.64 -30.00
N GLN A 454 14.60 17.43 -31.32
CA GLN A 454 15.66 17.76 -32.28
C GLN A 454 15.97 19.25 -32.29
N GLN A 455 14.94 20.09 -32.30
CA GLN A 455 15.09 21.54 -32.20
C GLN A 455 15.79 21.92 -30.90
N TYR A 456 15.31 21.43 -29.75
CA TYR A 456 15.85 21.77 -28.44
C TYR A 456 17.33 21.38 -28.30
N VAL A 457 17.72 20.20 -28.81
CA VAL A 457 19.13 19.77 -28.88
C VAL A 457 19.93 20.66 -29.83
N SER A 458 19.39 21.04 -30.99
CA SER A 458 20.07 21.92 -31.96
C SER A 458 20.33 23.33 -31.41
N GLU A 459 19.47 23.81 -30.51
CA GLU A 459 19.62 25.09 -29.79
C GLU A 459 20.62 25.00 -28.62
N GLY A 460 21.24 23.83 -28.40
CA GLY A 460 22.32 23.61 -27.44
C GLY A 460 21.90 22.97 -26.12
N ALA A 461 20.66 22.49 -25.99
CA ALA A 461 20.21 21.80 -24.79
C ALA A 461 20.98 20.47 -24.58
N LYS A 462 21.29 20.18 -23.31
CA LYS A 462 21.98 18.96 -22.91
C LYS A 462 20.98 18.01 -22.25
N LEU A 463 20.55 17.00 -22.99
CA LEU A 463 19.69 15.94 -22.47
C LEU A 463 20.54 14.87 -21.77
N ARG A 464 20.01 14.33 -20.68
CA ARG A 464 20.63 13.25 -19.89
C ARG A 464 19.60 12.20 -19.56
N ASN A 465 20.03 10.95 -19.58
CA ASN A 465 19.20 9.85 -19.16
C ASN A 465 18.86 10.01 -17.67
N ILE A 466 17.58 9.92 -17.31
CA ILE A 466 17.14 10.13 -15.93
C ILE A 466 17.66 9.06 -14.97
N THR A 467 17.90 7.85 -15.48
CA THR A 467 18.30 6.68 -14.70
C THR A 467 19.81 6.53 -14.62
N THR A 468 20.50 6.69 -15.75
CA THR A 468 21.96 6.45 -15.83
C THR A 468 22.80 7.72 -15.75
N GLY A 469 22.21 8.90 -15.96
CA GLY A 469 22.93 10.18 -16.07
C GLY A 469 23.74 10.35 -17.37
N GLN A 470 23.78 9.32 -18.22
CA GLN A 470 24.43 9.32 -19.54
C GLN A 470 23.88 10.46 -20.41
N SER A 471 24.76 11.20 -21.07
CA SER A 471 24.34 12.25 -22.00
C SER A 471 23.76 11.67 -23.29
N PHE A 472 22.93 12.46 -23.97
CA PHE A 472 22.36 12.10 -25.27
C PHE A 472 23.44 11.81 -26.34
N GLN A 473 24.57 12.52 -26.30
CA GLN A 473 25.69 12.26 -27.21
C GLN A 473 26.40 10.94 -26.90
N GLU A 474 26.56 10.61 -25.61
CA GLU A 474 27.14 9.33 -25.16
C GLU A 474 26.21 8.14 -25.43
N TRP A 475 24.90 8.36 -25.58
CA TRP A 475 23.96 7.31 -25.97
C TRP A 475 24.29 6.78 -27.37
N GLY A 476 24.71 7.65 -28.31
CA GLY A 476 25.26 7.23 -29.59
C GLY A 476 24.24 6.68 -30.60
N HIS A 477 22.94 6.80 -30.33
CA HIS A 477 21.85 6.38 -31.22
C HIS A 477 21.07 7.58 -31.78
N SER A 478 20.54 7.41 -33.00
CA SER A 478 19.66 8.39 -33.65
C SER A 478 18.20 8.05 -33.34
N PRO A 479 17.46 8.89 -32.60
CA PRO A 479 16.06 8.63 -32.31
C PRO A 479 15.21 8.76 -33.57
N VAL A 480 14.32 7.81 -33.77
CA VAL A 480 13.34 7.78 -34.87
C VAL A 480 11.93 8.11 -34.40
N TYR A 481 11.70 8.12 -33.08
CA TYR A 481 10.46 8.51 -32.47
C TYR A 481 10.70 9.06 -31.05
N ALA A 482 9.86 9.97 -30.58
CA ALA A 482 9.92 10.46 -29.20
C ALA A 482 8.53 10.85 -28.70
N GLN A 483 8.23 10.47 -27.46
CA GLN A 483 7.00 10.90 -26.80
C GLN A 483 7.21 11.40 -25.37
N CYS A 484 6.42 12.37 -24.94
CA CYS A 484 6.39 12.87 -23.58
C CYS A 484 5.20 12.32 -22.78
N TYR A 485 5.32 12.31 -21.46
CA TYR A 485 4.30 11.82 -20.55
C TYR A 485 3.40 12.99 -20.15
N LEU A 486 2.29 13.18 -20.88
CA LEU A 486 1.35 14.25 -20.57
C LEU A 486 0.62 14.03 -19.23
N GLY A 487 0.23 15.13 -18.59
CA GLY A 487 -0.58 15.11 -17.37
C GLY A 487 -2.09 14.93 -17.64
N SER A 488 -2.85 14.87 -16.56
CA SER A 488 -4.31 14.71 -16.48
C SER A 488 -5.12 15.93 -16.91
N ARG A 489 -4.50 17.11 -17.02
CA ARG A 489 -5.21 18.37 -17.29
C ARG A 489 -5.98 18.36 -18.62
N GLY A 490 -5.40 17.82 -19.69
CA GLY A 490 -6.10 17.68 -20.98
C GLY A 490 -7.35 16.81 -20.87
N ILE A 491 -7.27 15.72 -20.11
CA ILE A 491 -8.37 14.79 -19.85
C ILE A 491 -9.50 15.50 -19.09
N SER A 492 -9.16 16.21 -18.01
CA SER A 492 -10.16 16.97 -17.23
C SER A 492 -10.85 18.05 -18.08
N GLN A 493 -10.11 18.78 -18.93
CA GLN A 493 -10.68 19.80 -19.81
C GLN A 493 -11.58 19.20 -20.89
N ALA A 494 -11.25 18.04 -21.43
CA ALA A 494 -12.13 17.33 -22.36
C ALA A 494 -13.47 16.98 -21.70
N PHE A 495 -13.45 16.44 -20.48
CA PHE A 495 -14.69 16.15 -19.73
C PHE A 495 -15.48 17.42 -19.36
N ILE A 496 -14.82 18.50 -18.93
CA ILE A 496 -15.44 19.81 -18.64
C ILE A 496 -16.20 20.33 -19.87
N ASN A 497 -15.65 20.12 -21.08
CA ASN A 497 -16.29 20.56 -22.33
C ASN A 497 -17.27 19.52 -22.91
N GLY A 498 -17.63 18.49 -22.14
CA GLY A 498 -18.72 17.58 -22.46
C GLY A 498 -18.32 16.31 -23.20
N ALA A 499 -17.05 15.90 -23.16
CA ALA A 499 -16.64 14.57 -23.63
C ALA A 499 -17.30 13.47 -22.78
N ASP A 500 -17.61 12.35 -23.41
CA ASP A 500 -17.95 11.09 -22.72
C ASP A 500 -16.78 10.11 -22.75
N ILE A 501 -16.01 10.14 -23.84
CA ILE A 501 -14.83 9.31 -24.07
C ILE A 501 -13.63 10.23 -24.36
N VAL A 502 -12.51 9.99 -23.70
CA VAL A 502 -11.25 10.70 -23.93
C VAL A 502 -10.15 9.70 -24.30
N LEU A 503 -9.60 9.85 -25.50
CA LEU A 503 -8.54 9.01 -26.03
C LEU A 503 -7.19 9.73 -25.93
N CYS A 504 -6.21 9.10 -25.32
CA CYS A 504 -4.87 9.66 -25.15
C CYS A 504 -3.84 8.80 -25.87
N GLY A 505 -2.74 9.43 -26.30
CA GLY A 505 -1.48 8.73 -26.57
C GLY A 505 -0.73 8.54 -25.27
N ARG A 506 0.55 8.92 -25.19
CA ARG A 506 1.29 8.85 -23.93
C ARG A 506 0.89 9.95 -22.95
N VAL A 507 0.12 9.55 -21.95
CA VAL A 507 -0.04 10.26 -20.68
C VAL A 507 0.69 9.49 -19.58
N ALA A 508 0.93 10.11 -18.43
CA ALA A 508 1.32 9.36 -17.25
C ALA A 508 0.21 8.36 -16.89
N ASP A 509 0.60 7.20 -16.38
CA ASP A 509 -0.28 6.03 -16.29
C ASP A 509 -1.49 6.30 -15.35
N ALA A 510 -1.27 7.04 -14.27
CA ALA A 510 -2.30 7.50 -13.34
C ALA A 510 -3.14 8.69 -13.85
N ALA A 511 -2.76 9.35 -14.95
CA ALA A 511 -3.38 10.58 -15.43
C ALA A 511 -4.87 10.43 -15.81
N PRO A 512 -5.35 9.32 -16.40
CA PRO A 512 -6.77 9.10 -16.63
C PRO A 512 -7.59 9.14 -15.33
N THR A 513 -7.12 8.48 -14.27
CA THR A 513 -7.78 8.47 -12.96
C THR A 513 -7.76 9.87 -12.33
N MET A 514 -6.61 10.55 -12.38
CA MET A 514 -6.48 11.93 -11.89
C MET A 514 -7.43 12.89 -12.64
N GLY A 515 -7.51 12.76 -13.97
CA GLY A 515 -8.34 13.62 -14.81
C GLY A 515 -9.83 13.44 -14.56
N ALA A 516 -10.25 12.19 -14.34
CA ALA A 516 -11.61 11.86 -13.94
C ALA A 516 -11.97 12.45 -12.56
N ALA A 517 -11.09 12.29 -11.57
CA ALA A 517 -11.31 12.81 -10.22
C ALA A 517 -11.33 14.34 -10.18
N ALA A 518 -10.40 15.00 -10.88
CA ALA A 518 -10.34 16.45 -10.98
C ALA A 518 -11.58 17.04 -11.66
N TYR A 519 -12.09 16.41 -12.73
CA TYR A 519 -13.35 16.80 -13.36
C TYR A 519 -14.54 16.63 -12.41
N TRP A 520 -14.67 15.46 -11.78
CA TRP A 520 -15.80 15.15 -10.91
C TRP A 520 -15.94 16.10 -9.73
N HIS A 521 -14.82 16.38 -9.05
CA HIS A 521 -14.81 17.24 -7.86
C HIS A 521 -14.65 18.73 -8.19
N GLY A 522 -14.35 19.06 -9.45
CA GLY A 522 -14.08 20.43 -9.89
C GLY A 522 -12.78 20.98 -9.28
N TRP A 523 -11.76 20.14 -9.12
CA TRP A 523 -10.48 20.57 -8.56
C TRP A 523 -9.71 21.47 -9.54
N SER A 524 -9.06 22.48 -9.00
CA SER A 524 -8.12 23.32 -9.75
C SER A 524 -6.75 22.65 -9.88
N SER A 525 -5.92 23.13 -10.82
CA SER A 525 -4.56 22.62 -11.04
C SER A 525 -3.57 22.91 -9.90
N THR A 526 -3.99 23.62 -8.86
CA THR A 526 -3.17 23.95 -7.68
C THR A 526 -3.64 23.26 -6.40
N GLN A 527 -4.66 22.40 -6.48
CA GLN A 527 -5.11 21.54 -5.39
C GLN A 527 -4.21 20.30 -5.28
N TYR A 528 -2.94 20.54 -4.92
CA TYR A 528 -1.88 19.54 -4.98
C TYR A 528 -2.08 18.38 -4.00
N GLN A 529 -2.68 18.61 -2.83
CA GLN A 529 -2.97 17.54 -1.87
C GLN A 529 -3.92 16.52 -2.50
N GLU A 530 -5.00 16.99 -3.11
CA GLU A 530 -6.04 16.19 -3.74
C GLU A 530 -5.50 15.47 -4.98
N LEU A 531 -4.74 16.19 -5.82
CA LEU A 531 -4.08 15.61 -6.99
C LEU A 531 -3.04 14.54 -6.60
N ALA A 532 -2.29 14.72 -5.51
CA ALA A 532 -1.34 13.73 -5.02
C ALA A 532 -2.04 12.46 -4.52
N HIS A 533 -3.20 12.59 -3.88
CA HIS A 533 -3.99 11.42 -3.52
C HIS A 533 -4.55 10.72 -4.77
N ALA A 534 -5.08 11.47 -5.73
CA ALA A 534 -5.58 10.92 -6.98
C ALA A 534 -4.47 10.24 -7.81
N LEU A 535 -3.24 10.74 -7.74
CA LEU A 535 -2.05 10.10 -8.33
C LEU A 535 -1.82 8.71 -7.72
N ILE A 536 -1.83 8.58 -6.40
CA ILE A 536 -1.66 7.26 -5.75
C ILE A 536 -2.89 6.36 -5.95
N ALA A 537 -4.10 6.93 -6.00
CA ALA A 537 -5.31 6.17 -6.36
C ALA A 537 -5.19 5.59 -7.77
N GLY A 538 -4.71 6.40 -8.73
CA GLY A 538 -4.41 5.97 -10.10
C GLY A 538 -3.36 4.88 -10.15
N HIS A 539 -2.19 5.10 -9.52
CA HIS A 539 -1.10 4.11 -9.40
C HIS A 539 -1.58 2.75 -8.86
N LEU A 540 -2.51 2.76 -7.90
CA LEU A 540 -3.06 1.53 -7.33
C LEU A 540 -4.00 0.78 -8.26
N ILE A 541 -4.69 1.45 -9.20
CA ILE A 541 -5.66 0.78 -10.09
C ILE A 541 -5.19 0.64 -11.53
N GLU A 542 -4.18 1.38 -11.99
CA GLU A 542 -3.74 1.39 -13.40
C GLU A 542 -3.30 0.00 -13.88
N CYS A 543 -2.57 -0.77 -13.06
CA CYS A 543 -2.20 -2.16 -13.36
C CYS A 543 -3.34 -3.19 -13.10
N SER A 544 -4.60 -2.75 -13.19
CA SER A 544 -5.83 -3.54 -13.11
C SER A 544 -5.84 -4.59 -11.97
N TYR A 545 -5.50 -5.83 -12.28
CA TYR A 545 -5.55 -6.97 -11.39
C TYR A 545 -4.59 -6.92 -10.21
N TYR A 546 -3.55 -6.07 -10.24
CA TYR A 546 -2.47 -6.18 -9.25
C TYR A 546 -2.97 -5.90 -7.83
N VAL A 547 -3.82 -4.89 -7.67
CA VAL A 547 -4.41 -4.55 -6.37
C VAL A 547 -5.52 -5.52 -5.94
N THR A 548 -5.99 -6.40 -6.84
CA THR A 548 -6.91 -7.51 -6.52
C THR A 548 -6.21 -8.88 -6.40
N GLY A 549 -4.87 -8.90 -6.46
CA GLY A 549 -4.03 -10.08 -6.21
C GLY A 549 -3.17 -10.57 -7.39
N GLY A 550 -3.20 -9.89 -8.54
CA GLY A 550 -2.29 -10.12 -9.65
C GLY A 550 -0.85 -9.79 -9.25
N ASN A 551 0.12 -10.65 -9.61
CA ASN A 551 1.53 -10.52 -9.20
C ASN A 551 1.79 -10.37 -7.68
N TYR A 552 0.79 -10.58 -6.84
CA TYR A 552 0.93 -10.58 -5.40
C TYR A 552 1.51 -11.92 -4.91
N THR A 553 2.61 -11.87 -4.16
CA THR A 553 3.31 -13.08 -3.68
C THR A 553 2.47 -13.93 -2.72
N GLY A 554 1.45 -13.36 -2.09
CA GLY A 554 0.48 -14.07 -1.25
C GLY A 554 -0.63 -14.82 -2.01
N PHE A 555 -0.51 -14.99 -3.34
CA PHE A 555 -1.54 -15.53 -4.23
C PHE A 555 -2.18 -16.88 -3.81
N LYS A 556 -1.48 -17.70 -3.02
CA LYS A 556 -2.00 -19.00 -2.54
C LYS A 556 -3.17 -18.85 -1.57
N THR A 557 -3.27 -17.69 -0.91
CA THR A 557 -4.32 -17.40 0.09
C THR A 557 -5.50 -16.63 -0.48
N LEU A 558 -5.42 -16.16 -1.73
CA LEU A 558 -6.48 -15.39 -2.36
C LEU A 558 -7.77 -16.23 -2.52
N PRO A 559 -8.95 -15.64 -2.29
CA PRO A 559 -10.23 -16.25 -2.63
C PRO A 559 -10.25 -16.73 -4.08
N ARG A 560 -10.79 -17.94 -4.31
CA ARG A 560 -10.90 -18.53 -5.65
C ARG A 560 -12.36 -18.52 -6.11
N GLY A 561 -12.58 -17.97 -7.30
CA GLY A 561 -13.85 -18.08 -8.02
C GLY A 561 -13.91 -19.37 -8.85
N LYS A 562 -15.03 -19.60 -9.54
CA LYS A 562 -15.10 -20.67 -10.55
C LYS A 562 -14.33 -20.28 -11.82
N SER A 563 -14.30 -18.98 -12.13
CA SER A 563 -13.43 -18.40 -13.14
C SER A 563 -12.00 -18.31 -12.58
N PRO A 564 -10.98 -18.59 -13.39
CA PRO A 564 -9.58 -18.38 -13.00
C PRO A 564 -9.21 -16.89 -12.93
N LEU A 565 -10.08 -15.99 -13.39
CA LEU A 565 -9.85 -14.55 -13.39
C LEU A 565 -10.08 -13.93 -12.00
N LEU A 566 -9.30 -12.90 -11.72
CA LEU A 566 -9.46 -12.05 -10.53
C LEU A 566 -10.53 -10.98 -10.79
N ASN A 567 -11.07 -10.43 -9.71
CA ASN A 567 -11.94 -9.26 -9.73
C ASN A 567 -11.16 -8.01 -10.19
N LEU A 568 -11.90 -6.97 -10.60
CA LEU A 568 -11.34 -5.71 -11.08
C LEU A 568 -11.41 -4.62 -9.99
N PRO A 569 -10.48 -3.67 -9.94
CA PRO A 569 -10.45 -2.67 -8.88
C PRO A 569 -11.34 -1.47 -9.17
N ILE A 570 -11.79 -0.83 -8.09
CA ILE A 570 -12.45 0.48 -8.10
C ILE A 570 -11.73 1.39 -7.10
N ALA A 571 -11.29 2.57 -7.53
CA ALA A 571 -10.92 3.66 -6.64
C ALA A 571 -12.14 4.53 -6.35
N ARG A 572 -12.59 4.57 -5.10
CA ARG A 572 -13.61 5.50 -4.61
C ARG A 572 -12.93 6.71 -3.96
N ILE A 573 -12.84 7.81 -4.69
CA ILE A 573 -12.05 9.01 -4.34
C ILE A 573 -12.98 10.11 -3.79
N GLN A 574 -12.71 10.56 -2.56
CA GLN A 574 -13.45 11.61 -1.87
C GLN A 574 -13.07 13.01 -2.37
N TYR A 575 -13.87 14.01 -2.00
CA TYR A 575 -13.63 15.41 -2.39
C TYR A 575 -12.31 15.98 -1.85
N ASP A 576 -11.83 15.49 -0.70
CA ASP A 576 -10.55 15.88 -0.11
C ASP A 576 -9.35 15.08 -0.68
N GLY A 577 -9.61 14.24 -1.68
CA GLY A 577 -8.61 13.37 -2.31
C GLY A 577 -8.44 12.02 -1.63
N THR A 578 -8.75 11.87 -0.34
CA THR A 578 -8.63 10.56 0.33
C THR A 578 -9.52 9.52 -0.34
N PHE A 579 -9.10 8.25 -0.33
CA PHE A 579 -9.79 7.27 -1.17
C PHE A 579 -9.80 5.86 -0.58
N PHE A 580 -10.74 5.07 -1.08
CA PHE A 580 -10.80 3.64 -0.84
C PHE A 580 -10.47 2.91 -2.14
N ILE A 581 -9.68 1.85 -2.05
CA ILE A 581 -9.64 0.83 -3.09
C ILE A 581 -10.65 -0.24 -2.73
N GLU A 582 -11.48 -0.61 -3.68
CA GLU A 582 -12.58 -1.56 -3.54
C GLU A 582 -12.54 -2.60 -4.66
N CYS A 583 -13.13 -3.76 -4.39
CA CYS A 583 -13.25 -4.84 -5.36
C CYS A 583 -14.58 -4.75 -6.12
N HIS A 584 -14.54 -4.76 -7.45
CA HIS A 584 -15.73 -5.07 -8.25
C HIS A 584 -15.95 -6.59 -8.26
N HIS A 585 -16.92 -7.06 -7.49
CA HIS A 585 -17.27 -8.48 -7.44
C HIS A 585 -18.05 -8.92 -8.69
N SER A 586 -17.31 -9.38 -9.69
CA SER A 586 -17.89 -10.05 -10.86
C SER A 586 -18.33 -11.46 -10.49
N LYS A 587 -19.42 -11.91 -11.12
CA LYS A 587 -19.94 -13.26 -10.89
C LYS A 587 -18.88 -14.31 -11.22
N ASP A 588 -18.66 -15.24 -10.29
CA ASP A 588 -17.74 -16.36 -10.42
C ASP A 588 -16.23 -16.01 -10.46
N ARG A 589 -15.78 -14.75 -10.29
CA ARG A 589 -14.35 -14.37 -10.20
C ARG A 589 -13.83 -14.37 -8.76
N GLY A 590 -12.51 -14.58 -8.59
CA GLY A 590 -11.81 -14.60 -7.29
C GLY A 590 -10.99 -13.33 -7.01
N GLY A 591 -10.00 -13.43 -6.13
CA GLY A 591 -9.18 -12.29 -5.70
C GLY A 591 -9.79 -11.51 -4.54
N GLU A 592 -9.02 -10.58 -3.99
CA GLU A 592 -9.43 -9.73 -2.87
C GLU A 592 -8.76 -8.36 -2.96
N VAL A 593 -9.37 -7.34 -2.35
CA VAL A 593 -8.69 -6.08 -2.04
C VAL A 593 -8.33 -6.04 -0.56
N SER A 594 -7.05 -6.25 -0.26
CA SER A 594 -6.51 -6.20 1.10
C SER A 594 -5.35 -5.23 1.21
N VAL A 595 -5.01 -4.84 2.44
CA VAL A 595 -3.85 -3.98 2.70
C VAL A 595 -2.58 -4.55 2.06
N ASN A 596 -2.43 -5.87 1.98
CA ASN A 596 -1.25 -6.48 1.38
C ASN A 596 -1.23 -6.41 -0.14
N THR A 597 -2.37 -6.58 -0.82
CA THR A 597 -2.44 -6.39 -2.28
C THR A 597 -2.20 -4.93 -2.64
N CYS A 598 -2.76 -3.99 -1.87
CA CYS A 598 -2.50 -2.55 -2.02
C CYS A 598 -1.04 -2.17 -1.75
N ARG A 599 -0.40 -2.73 -0.72
CA ARG A 599 1.04 -2.51 -0.45
C ARG A 599 1.91 -3.06 -1.58
N SER A 600 1.58 -4.25 -2.08
CA SER A 600 2.30 -4.87 -3.19
C SER A 600 2.30 -3.96 -4.42
N GLN A 601 1.13 -3.39 -4.75
CA GLN A 601 1.01 -2.46 -5.87
C GLN A 601 1.63 -1.09 -5.59
N LEU A 602 1.49 -0.54 -4.38
CA LEU A 602 2.12 0.75 -4.07
C LEU A 602 3.64 0.68 -4.18
N LEU A 603 4.27 -0.40 -3.69
CA LEU A 603 5.73 -0.54 -3.71
C LEU A 603 6.31 -0.82 -5.10
N TYR A 604 5.46 -1.21 -6.05
CA TYR A 604 5.82 -1.37 -7.44
C TYR A 604 6.16 -0.01 -8.07
N GLU A 605 7.21 0.01 -8.90
CA GLU A 605 7.67 1.19 -9.67
C GLU A 605 8.02 2.48 -8.91
N LEU A 606 8.20 2.42 -7.58
CA LEU A 606 8.71 3.55 -6.81
C LEU A 606 10.23 3.66 -6.89
N GLN A 607 10.71 4.88 -7.18
CA GLN A 607 12.14 5.22 -7.24
C GLN A 607 12.67 5.87 -5.94
N GLY A 608 11.79 6.02 -4.93
CA GLY A 608 12.09 6.66 -3.66
C GLY A 608 10.83 7.26 -3.02
N LYS A 609 11.02 8.16 -2.04
CA LYS A 609 9.91 8.82 -1.32
C LYS A 609 9.10 9.80 -2.18
N ARG A 610 9.71 10.35 -3.23
CA ARG A 610 9.05 11.25 -4.21
C ARG A 610 8.62 10.44 -5.43
N TYR A 611 7.33 10.48 -5.72
CA TYR A 611 6.72 9.90 -6.91
C TYR A 611 6.25 11.03 -7.85
N TYR A 612 6.91 11.14 -9.00
CA TYR A 612 6.80 12.30 -9.90
C TYR A 612 5.71 12.12 -10.95
N ASN A 613 4.87 13.15 -11.14
CA ASN A 613 3.91 13.28 -12.25
C ASN A 613 3.97 14.71 -12.82
N SER A 614 3.51 14.90 -14.06
CA SER A 614 3.49 16.22 -14.72
C SER A 614 2.60 17.26 -14.03
N ASP A 615 1.58 16.83 -13.26
CA ASP A 615 0.65 17.72 -12.56
C ASP A 615 0.97 17.92 -11.07
N VAL A 616 1.65 16.97 -10.43
CA VAL A 616 1.97 16.99 -8.99
C VAL A 616 3.09 15.99 -8.66
N VAL A 617 3.73 16.12 -7.50
CA VAL A 617 4.61 15.08 -6.95
C VAL A 617 4.01 14.54 -5.66
N ALA A 618 3.79 13.23 -5.57
CA ALA A 618 3.33 12.59 -4.33
C ALA A 618 4.52 12.21 -3.42
N ILE A 619 4.35 12.41 -2.11
CA ILE A 619 5.33 12.04 -1.08
C ILE A 619 4.79 10.84 -0.30
N VAL A 620 5.41 9.68 -0.49
CA VAL A 620 4.83 8.36 -0.12
C VAL A 620 5.39 7.77 1.17
N ASP A 621 6.35 8.42 1.84
CA ASP A 621 7.02 7.88 3.03
C ASP A 621 6.14 7.83 4.29
N GLN A 622 5.00 8.51 4.29
CA GLN A 622 4.02 8.52 5.39
C GLN A 622 2.65 7.95 4.99
N VAL A 623 2.52 7.37 3.79
CA VAL A 623 1.25 6.79 3.32
C VAL A 623 0.74 5.72 4.29
N LYS A 624 -0.55 5.76 4.58
CA LYS A 624 -1.23 4.81 5.46
C LYS A 624 -2.27 4.04 4.68
N MET A 625 -2.36 2.75 4.97
CA MET A 625 -3.34 1.84 4.40
C MET A 625 -3.99 1.08 5.54
N GLU A 626 -5.31 1.16 5.63
CA GLU A 626 -6.12 0.56 6.68
C GLU A 626 -7.21 -0.29 6.03
N GLN A 627 -7.40 -1.51 6.55
CA GLN A 627 -8.49 -2.35 6.07
C GLN A 627 -9.83 -1.74 6.52
N ALA A 628 -10.70 -1.40 5.58
CA ALA A 628 -11.99 -0.76 5.84
C ALA A 628 -13.19 -1.72 5.69
N GLY A 629 -12.96 -2.90 5.11
CA GLY A 629 -13.93 -3.99 4.96
C GLY A 629 -13.26 -5.23 4.34
N PRO A 630 -13.98 -6.34 4.09
CA PRO A 630 -13.39 -7.56 3.53
C PRO A 630 -12.63 -7.35 2.22
N ASP A 631 -13.12 -6.42 1.39
CA ASP A 631 -12.59 -6.11 0.06
C ASP A 631 -12.50 -4.59 -0.16
N SER A 632 -12.08 -3.89 0.89
CA SER A 632 -11.96 -2.43 0.89
C SER A 632 -10.79 -1.98 1.76
N VAL A 633 -9.92 -1.14 1.20
CA VAL A 633 -8.78 -0.55 1.88
C VAL A 633 -8.86 0.96 1.79
N PHE A 634 -8.84 1.63 2.93
CA PHE A 634 -8.74 3.08 3.01
C PHE A 634 -7.27 3.49 2.94
N VAL A 635 -6.94 4.39 2.00
CA VAL A 635 -5.58 4.89 1.79
C VAL A 635 -5.57 6.40 2.02
N HIS A 636 -4.67 6.87 2.88
CA HIS A 636 -4.60 8.27 3.30
C HIS A 636 -3.19 8.69 3.71
N ASN A 637 -3.05 9.96 4.11
CA ASN A 637 -1.82 10.56 4.61
C ASN A 637 -0.68 10.59 3.56
N ILE A 638 -1.04 10.83 2.29
CA ILE A 638 -0.09 11.05 1.20
C ILE A 638 0.33 12.51 1.22
N GLY A 639 1.64 12.78 1.28
CA GLY A 639 2.15 14.15 1.18
C GLY A 639 2.22 14.60 -0.28
N PHE A 640 2.51 15.88 -0.50
CA PHE A 640 2.66 16.43 -1.84
C PHE A 640 3.82 17.43 -1.94
N GLU A 641 4.34 17.57 -3.15
CA GLU A 641 5.13 18.70 -3.62
C GLU A 641 4.51 19.22 -4.93
N LYS A 642 4.85 20.45 -5.30
CA LYS A 642 4.41 21.08 -6.55
C LYS A 642 4.94 20.31 -7.77
N PRO A 643 4.27 20.37 -8.94
CA PRO A 643 4.75 19.70 -10.15
C PRO A 643 6.16 20.15 -10.55
N PRO A 644 6.92 19.29 -11.24
CA PRO A 644 8.14 19.72 -11.91
C PRO A 644 7.84 20.62 -13.11
N PRO A 645 8.73 21.59 -13.45
CA PRO A 645 8.60 22.36 -14.69
C PRO A 645 8.86 21.53 -15.94
N THR A 646 9.20 20.25 -15.77
CA THR A 646 9.58 19.30 -16.82
C THR A 646 8.68 18.08 -16.84
N THR A 647 8.51 17.43 -17.99
CA THR A 647 7.89 16.11 -18.14
C THR A 647 8.90 15.07 -18.62
N LYS A 648 8.65 13.79 -18.33
CA LYS A 648 9.41 12.64 -18.84
C LYS A 648 9.21 12.53 -20.35
N VAL A 649 10.29 12.29 -21.08
CA VAL A 649 10.30 12.04 -22.53
C VAL A 649 11.07 10.76 -22.80
N GLY A 650 10.45 9.84 -23.53
CA GLY A 650 11.09 8.61 -24.00
C GLY A 650 11.39 8.72 -25.49
N LEU A 651 12.63 8.41 -25.87
CA LEU A 651 13.13 8.44 -27.23
C LEU A 651 13.43 7.01 -27.67
N THR A 652 12.97 6.64 -28.85
CA THR A 652 13.15 5.31 -29.43
C THR A 652 14.14 5.36 -30.57
N ALA A 653 15.10 4.43 -30.58
CA ALA A 653 16.07 4.27 -31.65
C ALA A 653 16.33 2.78 -31.98
N PRO A 654 16.88 2.45 -33.16
CA PRO A 654 17.40 1.12 -33.45
C PRO A 654 18.64 0.81 -32.59
N GLY A 655 18.69 -0.37 -31.96
CA GLY A 655 19.80 -0.81 -31.10
C GLY A 655 20.85 -1.73 -31.74
N GLY A 656 20.52 -2.35 -32.87
CA GLY A 656 21.34 -3.38 -33.52
C GLY A 656 20.70 -4.76 -33.39
N TYR A 657 21.51 -5.80 -33.15
CA TYR A 657 21.10 -7.20 -33.11
C TYR A 657 21.47 -7.88 -31.80
N GLN A 658 20.68 -8.88 -31.39
CA GLN A 658 20.92 -9.73 -30.23
C GLN A 658 20.76 -11.22 -30.57
N ALA A 659 21.44 -12.09 -29.81
CA ALA A 659 21.35 -13.54 -29.90
C ALA A 659 21.74 -14.21 -28.57
N GLU A 660 21.27 -15.43 -28.31
CA GLU A 660 21.62 -16.19 -27.11
C GLU A 660 21.72 -17.71 -27.33
N VAL A 661 22.54 -18.36 -26.51
CA VAL A 661 22.67 -19.82 -26.42
C VAL A 661 22.62 -20.25 -24.96
N HIS A 662 22.15 -21.48 -24.71
CA HIS A 662 21.97 -22.02 -23.37
C HIS A 662 22.82 -23.28 -23.15
N TYR A 663 23.43 -23.37 -21.97
CA TYR A 663 24.15 -24.53 -21.46
C TYR A 663 23.52 -25.01 -20.16
N PHE A 664 23.44 -26.32 -19.97
CA PHE A 664 22.88 -26.93 -18.76
C PHE A 664 24.00 -27.47 -17.89
N ILE A 665 24.11 -26.95 -16.68
CA ILE A 665 25.07 -27.38 -15.66
C ILE A 665 24.33 -28.21 -14.63
N VAL A 666 24.85 -29.40 -14.30
CA VAL A 666 24.19 -30.31 -13.37
C VAL A 666 25.06 -30.61 -12.17
N GLY A 667 24.43 -30.61 -10.99
CA GLY A 667 25.00 -31.10 -9.75
C GLY A 667 26.01 -30.15 -9.09
N LEU A 668 27.13 -30.71 -8.64
CA LEU A 668 28.14 -30.00 -7.88
C LEU A 668 28.90 -28.96 -8.72
N ASP A 669 29.55 -28.01 -8.04
CA ASP A 669 30.53 -27.09 -8.63
C ASP A 669 29.96 -26.21 -9.76
N ALA A 670 28.67 -25.85 -9.67
CA ALA A 670 27.98 -25.17 -10.75
C ALA A 670 28.61 -23.82 -11.10
N GLU A 671 29.09 -23.08 -10.09
CA GLU A 671 29.77 -21.80 -10.26
C GLU A 671 31.12 -21.97 -11.00
N GLU A 672 31.93 -22.95 -10.60
CA GLU A 672 33.22 -23.24 -11.23
C GLU A 672 33.06 -23.72 -12.67
N LYS A 673 32.04 -24.56 -12.93
CA LYS A 673 31.68 -25.03 -14.28
C LYS A 673 31.25 -23.88 -15.18
N ALA A 674 30.43 -22.95 -14.66
CA ALA A 674 30.01 -21.75 -15.38
C ALA A 674 31.20 -20.82 -15.68
N ALA A 675 32.09 -20.62 -14.70
CA ALA A 675 33.30 -19.82 -14.88
C ALA A 675 34.25 -20.41 -15.94
N LEU A 676 34.38 -21.74 -16.00
CA LEU A 676 35.15 -22.40 -17.06
C LEU A 676 34.52 -22.19 -18.44
N LEU A 677 33.20 -22.35 -18.55
CA LEU A 677 32.45 -22.12 -19.79
C LEU A 677 32.64 -20.67 -20.27
N GLU A 678 32.45 -19.70 -19.39
CA GLU A 678 32.64 -18.28 -19.70
C GLU A 678 34.06 -17.99 -20.19
N LYS A 679 35.08 -18.51 -19.47
CA LYS A 679 36.49 -18.33 -19.86
C LYS A 679 36.77 -18.85 -21.27
N GLN A 680 36.21 -20.01 -21.62
CA GLN A 680 36.40 -20.61 -22.94
C GLN A 680 35.66 -19.81 -24.03
N LEU A 681 34.41 -19.42 -23.78
CA LEU A 681 33.63 -18.67 -24.76
C LEU A 681 34.23 -17.30 -25.04
N ARG A 682 34.72 -16.59 -24.01
CA ARG A 682 35.45 -15.33 -24.21
C ARG A 682 36.73 -15.48 -25.03
N PHE A 683 37.35 -16.66 -25.04
CA PHE A 683 38.55 -16.92 -25.84
C PHE A 683 38.23 -17.18 -27.32
N TYR A 684 37.12 -17.86 -27.61
CA TYR A 684 36.77 -18.24 -29.00
C TYR A 684 35.89 -17.22 -29.71
N LEU A 685 35.03 -16.52 -28.97
CA LEU A 685 34.17 -15.47 -29.54
C LEU A 685 35.00 -14.24 -29.87
N ASP A 686 34.63 -13.56 -30.94
CA ASP A 686 35.18 -12.25 -31.25
C ASP A 686 34.47 -11.21 -30.37
N VAL A 687 34.96 -11.06 -29.13
CA VAL A 687 34.33 -10.20 -28.13
C VAL A 687 34.37 -8.72 -28.56
N GLU A 688 35.34 -8.33 -29.41
CA GLU A 688 35.50 -6.94 -29.85
C GLU A 688 34.41 -6.50 -30.84
N SER A 689 33.85 -7.42 -31.64
CA SER A 689 32.71 -7.12 -32.52
C SER A 689 31.36 -7.12 -31.81
N MET A 690 31.33 -7.46 -30.51
CA MET A 690 30.12 -7.48 -29.69
C MET A 690 30.04 -6.23 -28.81
N SER A 691 28.90 -5.54 -28.86
CA SER A 691 28.61 -4.45 -27.92
C SER A 691 28.31 -4.96 -26.51
N LYS A 692 27.84 -6.21 -26.38
CA LYS A 692 27.61 -6.88 -25.09
C LYS A 692 27.84 -8.37 -25.21
N LEU A 693 28.48 -8.95 -24.20
CA LEU A 693 28.55 -10.40 -23.98
C LEU A 693 28.39 -10.68 -22.48
N ALA A 694 27.31 -11.38 -22.13
CA ALA A 694 26.91 -11.66 -20.76
C ALA A 694 26.67 -13.15 -20.53
N PHE A 695 27.04 -13.62 -19.34
CA PHE A 695 26.84 -14.99 -18.87
C PHE A 695 25.97 -14.92 -17.63
N THR A 696 24.83 -15.63 -17.62
CA THR A 696 23.90 -15.64 -16.48
C THR A 696 23.62 -17.07 -16.07
N VAL A 697 23.92 -17.39 -14.82
CA VAL A 697 23.59 -18.67 -14.20
C VAL A 697 22.22 -18.52 -13.52
N SER A 698 21.22 -19.25 -14.00
CA SER A 698 19.83 -19.16 -13.56
C SER A 698 19.41 -20.43 -12.83
N GLY A 699 19.13 -20.29 -11.54
CA GLY A 699 18.77 -21.39 -10.64
C GLY A 699 19.94 -21.84 -9.75
N ALA A 700 19.69 -22.87 -8.95
CA ALA A 700 20.70 -23.50 -8.12
C ALA A 700 20.39 -24.99 -8.02
N CYS A 701 21.42 -25.83 -8.05
CA CYS A 701 21.25 -27.25 -7.75
C CYS A 701 20.79 -27.39 -6.29
N GLN A 702 19.67 -28.06 -6.06
CA GLN A 702 19.21 -28.30 -4.70
C GLN A 702 20.20 -29.20 -3.94
N PRO A 703 20.40 -29.01 -2.64
CA PRO A 703 21.10 -29.98 -1.81
C PRO A 703 20.35 -31.33 -1.87
N ASN A 704 21.05 -32.40 -2.22
CA ASN A 704 20.46 -33.73 -2.44
C ASN A 704 19.24 -33.72 -3.41
N PRO A 705 19.44 -33.36 -4.69
CA PRO A 705 18.35 -33.14 -5.64
C PRO A 705 17.56 -34.43 -5.88
N VAL A 706 16.23 -34.32 -6.07
CA VAL A 706 15.33 -35.49 -6.24
C VAL A 706 15.08 -35.91 -7.70
N SER A 707 15.56 -35.09 -8.63
CA SER A 707 15.58 -35.36 -10.07
C SER A 707 16.75 -34.64 -10.75
N GLN A 708 17.05 -35.00 -11.99
CA GLN A 708 18.00 -34.31 -12.85
C GLN A 708 17.59 -32.86 -13.06
N ASP A 709 16.30 -32.57 -13.23
CA ASP A 709 15.80 -31.20 -13.36
C ASP A 709 16.09 -30.37 -12.10
N ALA A 710 15.87 -30.94 -10.90
CA ALA A 710 16.20 -30.28 -9.63
C ALA A 710 17.72 -30.12 -9.39
N ALA A 711 18.53 -30.86 -10.13
CA ALA A 711 19.98 -30.78 -10.13
C ALA A 711 20.54 -29.86 -11.22
N THR A 712 19.70 -29.39 -12.16
CA THR A 712 20.12 -28.66 -13.35
C THR A 712 19.97 -27.16 -13.17
N VAL A 713 20.96 -26.42 -13.64
CA VAL A 713 21.04 -24.96 -13.66
C VAL A 713 21.27 -24.51 -15.09
N ASP A 714 20.55 -23.49 -15.53
CA ASP A 714 20.70 -22.93 -16.88
C ASP A 714 21.81 -21.87 -16.89
N VAL A 715 22.68 -21.92 -17.90
CA VAL A 715 23.65 -20.87 -18.19
C VAL A 715 23.29 -20.23 -19.53
N ARG A 716 22.73 -19.03 -19.44
CA ARG A 716 22.41 -18.20 -20.59
C ARG A 716 23.64 -17.41 -21.01
N VAL A 717 24.07 -17.58 -22.25
CA VAL A 717 25.10 -16.79 -22.91
C VAL A 717 24.40 -15.85 -23.87
N PHE A 718 24.41 -14.56 -23.56
CA PHE A 718 23.70 -13.51 -24.30
C PHE A 718 24.69 -12.55 -24.96
N ALA A 719 24.47 -12.21 -26.23
CA ALA A 719 25.30 -11.26 -26.96
C ALA A 719 24.47 -10.20 -27.72
N GLN A 720 25.02 -9.00 -27.84
CA GLN A 720 24.54 -7.92 -28.70
C GLN A 720 25.67 -7.41 -29.60
N ALA A 721 25.31 -6.94 -30.80
CA ALA A 721 26.24 -6.32 -31.74
C ALA A 721 25.50 -5.30 -32.62
N SER A 722 26.22 -4.35 -33.21
CA SER A 722 25.65 -3.39 -34.17
C SER A 722 25.26 -4.06 -35.49
N GLU A 723 26.06 -5.03 -35.94
CA GLU A 723 25.88 -5.74 -37.20
C GLU A 723 25.38 -7.17 -36.99
N ALA A 724 24.41 -7.61 -37.80
CA ALA A 724 23.87 -8.97 -37.72
C ALA A 724 24.92 -10.06 -37.92
N ASP A 725 25.95 -9.79 -38.74
CA ASP A 725 26.99 -10.76 -39.08
C ASP A 725 27.87 -11.16 -37.87
N ALA A 726 28.10 -10.23 -36.93
CA ALA A 726 28.86 -10.52 -35.70
C ALA A 726 28.17 -11.61 -34.85
N LEU A 727 26.85 -11.71 -34.95
CA LEU A 727 26.03 -12.74 -34.28
C LEU A 727 25.53 -13.83 -35.24
N SER A 728 26.13 -13.95 -36.43
CA SER A 728 25.78 -14.99 -37.38
C SER A 728 26.02 -16.40 -36.79
N PRO A 729 25.38 -17.45 -37.35
CA PRO A 729 25.61 -18.81 -36.88
C PRO A 729 27.09 -19.23 -36.84
N SER A 730 27.91 -18.75 -37.78
CA SER A 730 29.37 -19.01 -37.79
C SER A 730 30.14 -18.23 -36.74
N ASN A 731 29.72 -17.01 -36.41
CA ASN A 731 30.47 -16.11 -35.53
C ASN A 731 30.07 -16.24 -34.05
N PHE A 732 28.84 -16.69 -33.76
CA PHE A 732 28.35 -16.85 -32.39
C PHE A 732 27.96 -18.30 -32.09
N ARG A 733 26.85 -18.80 -32.65
CA ARG A 733 26.28 -20.13 -32.33
C ARG A 733 27.29 -21.28 -32.44
N ASN A 734 27.93 -21.44 -33.59
CA ASN A 734 28.83 -22.57 -33.85
C ASN A 734 30.07 -22.52 -32.95
N LYS A 735 30.65 -21.32 -32.75
CA LYS A 735 31.78 -21.13 -31.83
C LYS A 735 31.38 -21.47 -30.40
N SER A 736 30.16 -21.11 -30.01
CA SER A 736 29.63 -21.47 -28.71
C SER A 736 29.48 -22.96 -28.52
N TRP A 737 29.04 -23.70 -29.54
CA TRP A 737 28.88 -25.17 -29.45
C TRP A 737 30.20 -25.95 -29.54
N ASN A 738 31.18 -25.46 -30.29
CA ASN A 738 32.43 -26.17 -30.57
C ASN A 738 33.24 -26.54 -29.32
N ILE A 739 32.99 -25.89 -28.18
CA ILE A 739 33.68 -26.14 -26.91
C ILE A 739 33.02 -27.22 -26.04
N VAL A 740 31.85 -27.75 -26.41
CA VAL A 740 31.10 -28.72 -25.60
C VAL A 740 31.94 -29.95 -25.20
N MET A 741 32.90 -30.35 -26.05
CA MET A 741 33.74 -31.52 -25.81
C MET A 741 34.96 -31.25 -24.92
N SER A 742 35.27 -29.98 -24.63
CA SER A 742 36.48 -29.57 -23.89
C SER A 742 36.18 -28.71 -22.66
N THR A 743 34.90 -28.50 -22.33
CA THR A 743 34.48 -27.68 -21.19
C THR A 743 34.32 -28.53 -19.91
N TYR A 744 33.25 -28.30 -19.14
CA TYR A 744 32.99 -28.93 -17.86
C TYR A 744 32.43 -30.37 -17.94
N PRO A 745 32.52 -31.17 -16.86
CA PRO A 745 31.93 -32.50 -16.82
C PRO A 745 30.40 -32.41 -16.85
N GLY A 746 29.78 -33.20 -17.73
CA GLY A 746 28.34 -33.15 -17.95
C GLY A 746 27.89 -32.05 -18.93
N ALA A 747 28.80 -31.44 -19.70
CA ALA A 747 28.43 -30.39 -20.66
C ALA A 747 27.39 -30.83 -21.70
N THR A 748 26.25 -30.15 -21.64
CA THR A 748 25.08 -30.32 -22.51
C THR A 748 24.55 -28.93 -22.86
N PHE A 749 24.29 -28.67 -24.14
CA PHE A 749 23.74 -27.40 -24.64
C PHE A 749 22.28 -27.58 -25.08
N ALA A 750 21.53 -26.49 -25.13
CA ALA A 750 20.18 -26.50 -25.69
C ALA A 750 20.21 -26.83 -27.19
N VAL A 751 19.51 -27.88 -27.59
CA VAL A 751 19.43 -28.30 -29.00
C VAL A 751 18.52 -27.38 -29.83
N ASP A 752 17.53 -26.71 -29.19
CA ASP A 752 16.77 -25.63 -29.80
C ASP A 752 17.59 -24.34 -29.78
N ASP A 753 17.91 -23.85 -30.98
CA ASP A 753 18.86 -22.78 -31.22
C ASP A 753 18.20 -21.56 -31.88
N ARG A 754 16.87 -21.47 -31.91
CA ARG A 754 16.16 -20.37 -32.59
C ARG A 754 16.52 -18.98 -32.07
N GLN A 755 16.92 -18.89 -30.80
CA GLN A 755 17.39 -17.64 -30.19
C GLN A 755 18.86 -17.34 -30.49
N ALA A 756 19.61 -18.28 -31.07
CA ALA A 756 21.02 -18.13 -31.42
C ALA A 756 21.25 -17.40 -32.76
N PHE A 757 20.17 -16.95 -33.41
CA PHE A 757 20.20 -16.17 -34.66
C PHE A 757 20.06 -14.67 -34.37
N PRO A 758 20.69 -13.80 -35.18
CA PRO A 758 20.63 -12.36 -34.97
C PRO A 758 19.20 -11.83 -35.11
N LYS A 759 18.70 -11.18 -34.07
CA LYS A 759 17.37 -10.53 -34.06
C LYS A 759 17.51 -9.04 -33.74
N PRO A 760 16.85 -8.13 -34.48
CA PRO A 760 16.90 -6.71 -34.18
C PRO A 760 16.28 -6.39 -32.81
N TYR A 761 16.83 -5.39 -32.11
CA TYR A 761 16.26 -4.85 -30.89
C TYR A 761 16.25 -3.31 -30.91
N ASN A 762 15.46 -2.72 -30.02
CA ASN A 762 15.29 -1.27 -29.93
C ASN A 762 15.99 -0.72 -28.69
N GLU A 763 16.51 0.49 -28.82
CA GLU A 763 17.05 1.31 -27.74
C GLU A 763 16.00 2.30 -27.25
N TYR A 764 16.04 2.59 -25.96
CA TYR A 764 15.11 3.51 -25.31
C TYR A 764 15.85 4.46 -24.38
N PHE A 765 15.83 5.74 -24.70
CA PHE A 765 16.47 6.78 -23.90
C PHE A 765 15.40 7.62 -23.21
N VAL A 766 15.51 7.75 -21.89
CA VAL A 766 14.51 8.46 -21.10
C VAL A 766 15.13 9.72 -20.51
N THR A 767 14.60 10.88 -20.85
CA THR A 767 15.05 12.20 -20.38
C THR A 767 13.88 12.98 -19.77
N ILE A 768 14.16 14.19 -19.30
CA ILE A 768 13.14 15.20 -18.98
C ILE A 768 13.25 16.39 -19.93
N MET A 769 12.13 17.03 -20.24
CA MET A 769 12.06 18.28 -21.03
C MET A 769 11.10 19.29 -20.40
N PRO A 770 11.33 20.61 -20.56
CA PRO A 770 10.41 21.63 -20.08
C PRO A 770 9.00 21.44 -20.64
N GLN A 771 7.99 21.44 -19.76
CA GLN A 771 6.58 21.32 -20.16
C GLN A 771 6.14 22.47 -21.07
N ALA A 772 6.75 23.66 -20.92
CA ALA A 772 6.45 24.84 -21.73
C ALA A 772 6.84 24.72 -23.21
N LEU A 773 7.63 23.71 -23.59
CA LEU A 773 7.95 23.42 -25.00
C LEU A 773 6.92 22.47 -25.64
N ILE A 774 6.02 21.89 -24.84
CA ILE A 774 5.08 20.88 -25.28
C ILE A 774 3.74 21.53 -25.63
N ARG A 775 3.17 21.18 -26.79
CA ARG A 775 1.86 21.66 -27.23
C ARG A 775 0.75 20.68 -26.80
N HIS A 776 0.40 20.72 -25.52
CA HIS A 776 -0.66 19.87 -24.97
C HIS A 776 -2.05 20.43 -25.34
N ARG A 777 -2.85 19.67 -26.10
CA ARG A 777 -4.15 20.10 -26.61
C ARG A 777 -5.22 19.03 -26.45
N ALA A 778 -6.45 19.45 -26.15
CA ALA A 778 -7.63 18.58 -26.19
C ALA A 778 -8.49 18.96 -27.41
N HIS A 779 -8.73 18.00 -28.29
CA HIS A 779 -9.56 18.16 -29.49
C HIS A 779 -11.01 17.77 -29.18
N LEU A 780 -11.96 18.64 -29.53
CA LEU A 780 -13.40 18.50 -29.28
C LEU A 780 -14.18 18.57 -30.60
N PRO A 781 -14.24 17.46 -31.36
CA PRO A 781 -14.73 17.47 -32.75
C PRO A 781 -16.20 17.86 -32.90
N TRP A 782 -17.06 17.56 -31.92
CA TRP A 782 -18.49 17.87 -31.96
C TRP A 782 -18.81 19.37 -31.89
N CYS A 783 -17.83 20.21 -31.52
CA CYS A 783 -17.96 21.66 -31.52
C CYS A 783 -16.81 22.37 -32.24
N GLU A 784 -16.04 21.62 -33.05
CA GLU A 784 -14.91 22.13 -33.85
C GLU A 784 -13.92 22.97 -33.03
N ARG A 785 -13.72 22.62 -31.76
CA ARG A 785 -12.89 23.38 -30.82
C ARG A 785 -11.66 22.59 -30.43
N VAL A 786 -10.53 23.30 -30.33
CA VAL A 786 -9.30 22.81 -29.71
C VAL A 786 -9.05 23.63 -28.45
N VAL A 787 -8.75 22.96 -27.35
CA VAL A 787 -8.43 23.59 -26.07
C VAL A 787 -6.95 23.40 -25.78
N ASP A 788 -6.18 24.49 -25.78
CA ASP A 788 -4.79 24.48 -25.36
C ASP A 788 -4.69 24.35 -23.83
N ILE A 789 -3.76 23.49 -23.38
CA ILE A 789 -3.51 23.20 -21.97
C ILE A 789 -2.20 23.86 -21.56
N GLU A 790 -2.31 24.98 -20.85
CA GLU A 790 -1.14 25.73 -20.37
C GLU A 790 -0.25 24.90 -19.44
N PRO A 791 1.09 25.01 -19.50
CA PRO A 791 1.99 24.33 -18.56
C PRO A 791 1.80 24.85 -17.11
N PRO A 792 2.18 24.07 -16.08
CA PRO A 792 2.14 24.55 -14.70
C PRO A 792 3.13 25.69 -14.48
N THR A 793 2.70 26.76 -13.81
CA THR A 793 3.53 27.93 -13.50
C THR A 793 4.14 27.89 -12.11
N ASP A 794 3.47 27.24 -11.15
CA ASP A 794 3.96 27.03 -9.79
C ASP A 794 4.62 25.64 -9.68
N THR A 795 5.96 25.60 -9.72
CA THR A 795 6.73 24.37 -9.92
C THR A 795 7.93 24.23 -8.98
N VAL A 796 8.38 22.99 -8.75
CA VAL A 796 9.59 22.64 -8.02
C VAL A 796 10.48 21.75 -8.89
N PRO A 797 11.79 22.04 -9.06
CA PRO A 797 12.66 21.25 -9.94
C PRO A 797 12.72 19.76 -9.61
N TYR A 798 12.85 18.92 -10.64
CA TYR A 798 13.08 17.48 -10.51
C TYR A 798 14.40 17.18 -9.78
N VAL A 799 14.40 16.19 -8.89
CA VAL A 799 15.58 15.75 -8.13
C VAL A 799 16.08 14.42 -8.67
N HIS A 800 17.33 14.39 -9.17
CA HIS A 800 17.92 13.20 -9.79
C HIS A 800 18.29 12.07 -8.82
N GLN A 801 18.60 12.37 -7.55
CA GLN A 801 18.95 11.36 -6.54
C GLN A 801 18.21 11.63 -5.22
N GLN A 802 17.52 10.61 -4.71
CA GLN A 802 16.80 10.67 -3.44
C GLN A 802 17.64 10.10 -2.28
N GLU A 803 17.34 10.49 -1.04
CA GLU A 803 18.09 10.07 0.18
C GLU A 803 17.92 8.56 0.48
N ILE A 804 18.99 7.88 0.95
CA ILE A 804 19.03 6.45 1.29
C ILE A 804 19.10 6.25 2.84
N GLN A 805 18.38 5.27 3.41
CA GLN A 805 18.43 4.91 4.85
C GLN A 805 19.32 3.66 5.14
N PRO A 806 20.05 3.56 6.29
CA PRO A 806 20.90 2.40 6.65
C PRO A 806 20.19 1.22 7.37
N VAL A 807 20.77 0.00 7.30
CA VAL A 807 20.28 -1.30 7.84
C VAL A 807 20.74 -1.59 9.29
N SER A 808 19.93 -2.31 10.10
CA SER A 808 20.23 -2.68 11.50
C SER A 808 20.34 -4.22 11.78
N GLU A 809 21.57 -4.68 12.13
CA GLU A 809 22.10 -5.89 12.85
C GLU A 809 21.55 -7.35 12.71
N PRO A 810 22.35 -8.34 12.22
CA PRO A 810 22.06 -9.80 12.26
C PRO A 810 22.97 -10.68 13.19
N GLN A 811 22.58 -11.95 13.47
CA GLN A 811 23.26 -12.90 14.40
C GLN A 811 23.75 -14.24 13.76
N PRO A 812 24.71 -14.99 14.38
CA PRO A 812 25.48 -16.05 13.73
C PRO A 812 24.96 -17.50 13.87
N LEU A 813 25.19 -18.29 12.82
CA LEU A 813 24.68 -19.65 12.58
C LEU A 813 25.52 -20.80 13.21
N LEU A 814 26.49 -20.51 14.07
CA LEU A 814 27.54 -21.45 14.49
C LEU A 814 27.16 -22.48 15.58
N SER A 815 25.88 -22.76 15.81
CA SER A 815 25.43 -23.49 17.00
C SER A 815 25.24 -25.04 16.89
N PHE A 816 25.74 -25.79 15.88
CA PHE A 816 25.29 -27.20 15.61
C PHE A 816 26.37 -28.25 15.08
N GLY A 817 26.49 -29.55 15.51
CA GLY A 817 27.64 -30.55 15.30
C GLY A 817 27.57 -31.77 14.26
N PRO A 818 28.18 -33.02 14.41
CA PRO A 818 29.13 -33.60 13.40
C PRO A 818 29.13 -35.12 12.92
N SER A 819 28.29 -35.58 11.97
CA SER A 819 28.60 -36.59 10.92
C SER A 819 27.67 -36.26 9.77
N ILE A 820 28.15 -36.26 8.53
CA ILE A 820 27.46 -35.45 7.53
C ILE A 820 26.97 -36.29 6.37
N MET A 821 25.66 -36.24 6.16
CA MET A 821 25.09 -36.48 4.85
C MET A 821 25.74 -35.49 3.91
N ALA A 822 26.50 -36.00 2.95
CA ALA A 822 27.26 -35.19 2.02
C ALA A 822 27.14 -35.77 0.60
N PRO A 823 27.30 -34.93 -0.43
CA PRO A 823 27.28 -35.37 -1.82
C PRO A 823 28.28 -36.50 -2.09
N LEU A 824 27.80 -37.56 -2.73
CA LEU A 824 28.62 -38.70 -3.19
C LEU A 824 29.86 -38.22 -3.95
N GLY A 825 29.70 -37.18 -4.78
CA GLY A 825 30.71 -36.58 -5.63
C GLY A 825 31.89 -35.94 -4.90
N TYR A 826 31.81 -35.70 -3.58
CA TYR A 826 32.93 -35.21 -2.79
C TYR A 826 34.09 -36.21 -2.71
N ILE A 827 33.80 -37.52 -2.82
CA ILE A 827 34.80 -38.59 -2.72
C ILE A 827 34.81 -39.49 -3.96
N VAL A 828 33.76 -39.43 -4.77
CA VAL A 828 33.57 -40.31 -5.93
C VAL A 828 33.59 -39.51 -7.22
N HIS A 829 34.49 -39.88 -8.13
CA HIS A 829 34.44 -39.46 -9.52
C HIS A 829 33.40 -40.28 -10.28
N ALA A 830 32.73 -39.65 -11.26
CA ALA A 830 31.81 -40.36 -12.13
C ALA A 830 31.82 -39.79 -13.55
N ARG A 831 31.40 -40.59 -14.52
CA ARG A 831 31.15 -40.15 -15.90
C ARG A 831 30.00 -40.94 -16.49
N SER A 832 29.14 -40.25 -17.25
CA SER A 832 28.04 -40.86 -18.00
C SER A 832 27.97 -40.36 -19.43
N GLY A 833 27.24 -41.12 -20.24
CA GLY A 833 26.89 -40.75 -21.61
C GLY A 833 25.85 -41.69 -22.21
N ASP A 834 25.37 -41.34 -23.40
CA ASP A 834 24.39 -42.11 -24.14
C ASP A 834 25.01 -43.26 -24.95
N LYS A 835 24.18 -44.27 -25.24
CA LYS A 835 24.35 -45.17 -26.38
C LYS A 835 22.98 -45.51 -26.96
N GLY A 836 22.49 -44.66 -27.87
CA GLY A 836 21.10 -44.76 -28.30
C GLY A 836 20.17 -44.25 -27.20
N SER A 837 19.16 -45.02 -26.80
CA SER A 837 18.32 -44.67 -25.64
C SER A 837 18.91 -45.14 -24.30
N ASP A 838 19.98 -45.95 -24.29
CA ASP A 838 20.63 -46.36 -23.06
C ASP A 838 21.53 -45.25 -22.49
N CYS A 839 21.64 -45.18 -21.16
CA CYS A 839 22.61 -44.36 -20.46
C CYS A 839 23.60 -45.23 -19.68
N ASN A 840 24.90 -45.03 -19.89
CA ASN A 840 25.96 -45.70 -19.14
C ASN A 840 26.57 -44.76 -18.12
N ILE A 841 26.95 -45.29 -16.94
CA ILE A 841 27.50 -44.50 -15.84
C ILE A 841 28.61 -45.30 -15.15
N GLY A 842 29.82 -44.74 -15.09
CA GLY A 842 30.95 -45.31 -14.35
C GLY A 842 31.29 -44.46 -13.12
N PHE A 843 31.56 -45.13 -11.98
CA PHE A 843 32.00 -44.52 -10.72
C PHE A 843 33.36 -45.07 -10.28
N PHE A 844 34.23 -44.21 -9.76
CA PHE A 844 35.54 -44.61 -9.22
C PHE A 844 36.01 -43.67 -8.09
N VAL A 845 36.88 -44.17 -7.22
CA VAL A 845 37.41 -43.48 -6.03
C VAL A 845 38.92 -43.26 -6.12
N ARG A 846 39.45 -42.34 -5.30
CA ARG A 846 40.87 -41.98 -5.26
C ARG A 846 41.73 -42.99 -4.49
N HIS A 847 41.17 -43.59 -3.44
CA HIS A 847 41.90 -44.48 -2.54
C HIS A 847 41.29 -45.90 -2.50
N GLU A 848 42.16 -46.91 -2.39
CA GLU A 848 41.77 -48.32 -2.40
C GLU A 848 40.79 -48.68 -1.27
N ASP A 849 40.93 -48.09 -0.08
CA ASP A 849 40.06 -48.36 1.07
C ASP A 849 38.67 -47.69 0.96
N GLU A 850 38.51 -46.70 0.07
CA GLU A 850 37.21 -46.10 -0.28
C GLU A 850 36.40 -47.01 -1.21
N TYR A 851 37.06 -47.89 -1.96
CA TYR A 851 36.39 -48.73 -2.95
C TYR A 851 35.48 -49.77 -2.30
N ALA A 852 35.91 -50.39 -1.20
CA ALA A 852 35.07 -51.33 -0.46
C ALA A 852 33.76 -50.65 -0.01
N TRP A 853 33.83 -49.37 0.40
CA TRP A 853 32.66 -48.55 0.72
C TRP A 853 31.81 -48.24 -0.53
N LEU A 854 32.42 -47.78 -1.63
CA LEU A 854 31.70 -47.46 -2.87
C LEU A 854 30.98 -48.68 -3.45
N ARG A 855 31.66 -49.83 -3.49
CA ARG A 855 31.12 -51.11 -3.98
C ARG A 855 29.90 -51.54 -3.17
N SER A 856 29.98 -51.41 -1.84
CA SER A 856 28.90 -51.76 -0.93
C SER A 856 27.74 -50.76 -0.96
N LEU A 857 28.01 -49.48 -1.23
CA LEU A 857 27.00 -48.44 -1.32
C LEU A 857 26.19 -48.54 -2.64
N LEU A 858 26.85 -48.70 -3.79
CA LEU A 858 26.20 -48.64 -5.10
C LEU A 858 25.70 -50.01 -5.56
N THR A 859 24.65 -50.53 -4.91
CA THR A 859 23.89 -51.70 -5.40
C THR A 859 22.87 -51.27 -6.47
N VAL A 860 22.32 -52.23 -7.24
CA VAL A 860 21.24 -51.92 -8.21
C VAL A 860 20.05 -51.27 -7.51
N ASP A 861 19.59 -51.84 -6.39
CA ASP A 861 18.48 -51.30 -5.60
C ASP A 861 18.78 -49.90 -5.08
N ARG A 862 20.01 -49.64 -4.63
CA ARG A 862 20.41 -48.32 -4.17
C ARG A 862 20.43 -47.31 -5.31
N ILE A 863 20.85 -47.70 -6.51
CA ILE A 863 20.83 -46.82 -7.69
C ILE A 863 19.40 -46.45 -8.08
N ILE A 864 18.51 -47.43 -8.10
CA ILE A 864 17.07 -47.20 -8.32
C ILE A 864 16.52 -46.22 -7.27
N ASP A 865 16.86 -46.44 -6.00
CA ASP A 865 16.45 -45.59 -4.88
C ASP A 865 16.99 -44.14 -4.99
N ILE A 866 18.24 -43.93 -5.43
CA ILE A 866 18.79 -42.57 -5.54
C ILE A 866 18.46 -41.86 -6.85
N LEU A 867 18.13 -42.59 -7.93
CA LEU A 867 17.59 -42.01 -9.17
C LEU A 867 16.23 -41.34 -8.92
N GLN A 868 15.45 -41.89 -7.98
CA GLN A 868 14.16 -41.34 -7.55
C GLN A 868 13.24 -41.07 -8.74
N ASN A 869 12.87 -39.80 -8.96
CA ASN A 869 11.87 -39.42 -9.95
C ASN A 869 12.31 -39.70 -11.39
N ASP A 870 13.61 -39.87 -11.63
CA ASP A 870 14.14 -40.16 -12.96
C ASP A 870 14.23 -41.66 -13.27
N TYR A 871 13.91 -42.55 -12.31
CA TYR A 871 13.85 -43.97 -12.60
C TYR A 871 12.58 -44.31 -13.38
N ASN A 872 12.73 -44.60 -14.67
CA ASN A 872 11.62 -44.85 -15.58
C ASN A 872 11.11 -46.31 -15.58
N GLY A 873 11.58 -47.15 -14.65
CA GLY A 873 11.23 -48.58 -14.60
C GLY A 873 12.06 -49.46 -15.53
N GLY A 874 13.00 -48.89 -16.29
CA GLY A 874 13.91 -49.61 -17.17
C GLY A 874 14.92 -50.49 -16.43
N ARG A 875 15.45 -51.51 -17.12
CA ARG A 875 16.41 -52.44 -16.53
C ARG A 875 17.73 -51.73 -16.18
N VAL A 876 18.22 -51.95 -14.96
CA VAL A 876 19.54 -51.48 -14.51
C VAL A 876 20.50 -52.66 -14.41
N GLU A 877 21.61 -52.59 -15.15
CA GLU A 877 22.68 -53.58 -15.09
C GLU A 877 23.88 -53.00 -14.36
N ARG A 878 24.55 -53.81 -13.54
CA ARG A 878 25.74 -53.42 -12.75
C ARG A 878 26.86 -54.42 -12.96
N PHE A 879 28.07 -53.93 -13.21
CA PHE A 879 29.27 -54.76 -13.22
C PHE A 879 30.47 -54.02 -12.61
N GLU A 880 31.44 -54.78 -12.12
CA GLU A 880 32.64 -54.26 -11.45
C GLU A 880 33.85 -54.42 -12.37
N LEU A 881 34.76 -53.46 -12.33
CA LEU A 881 35.98 -53.46 -13.14
C LEU A 881 37.21 -53.43 -12.21
N PRO A 882 37.59 -54.59 -11.64
CA PRO A 882 38.61 -54.70 -10.59
C PRO A 882 40.03 -54.27 -11.00
N ASN A 883 40.34 -54.25 -12.30
CA ASN A 883 41.71 -54.18 -12.81
C ASN A 883 42.07 -52.85 -13.52
N ILE A 884 41.28 -51.78 -13.35
CA ILE A 884 41.41 -50.54 -14.16
C ILE A 884 42.56 -49.59 -13.72
N GLN A 885 43.22 -49.80 -12.58
CA GLN A 885 44.55 -49.23 -12.29
C GLN A 885 45.19 -49.93 -11.10
N VAL A 886 46.52 -49.84 -10.94
CA VAL A 886 47.17 -50.24 -9.68
C VAL A 886 46.70 -49.29 -8.58
N ARG A 887 45.76 -49.74 -7.73
CA ARG A 887 45.18 -49.08 -6.53
C ARG A 887 43.86 -48.29 -6.69
N SER A 888 43.12 -48.45 -7.79
CA SER A 888 41.74 -47.92 -7.90
C SER A 888 40.81 -48.93 -8.56
N VAL A 889 39.57 -49.03 -8.08
CA VAL A 889 38.57 -49.94 -8.63
C VAL A 889 37.25 -49.19 -8.94
N ALA A 890 36.60 -49.56 -10.04
CA ALA A 890 35.41 -48.89 -10.57
C ALA A 890 34.14 -49.77 -10.51
N VAL A 891 32.98 -49.11 -10.33
CA VAL A 891 31.63 -49.70 -10.46
C VAL A 891 30.97 -49.08 -11.68
N HIS A 892 30.45 -49.90 -12.58
CA HIS A 892 29.78 -49.45 -13.80
C HIS A 892 28.31 -49.89 -13.81
N LEU A 893 27.46 -49.00 -14.30
CA LEU A 893 26.02 -49.17 -14.44
C LEU A 893 25.58 -48.90 -15.88
N LEU A 894 24.57 -49.65 -16.32
CA LEU A 894 23.89 -49.43 -17.58
C LEU A 894 22.39 -49.32 -17.32
N LEU A 895 21.84 -48.13 -17.52
CA LEU A 895 20.41 -47.85 -17.47
C LEU A 895 19.83 -48.06 -18.87
N LYS A 896 19.05 -49.12 -19.04
CA LYS A 896 18.44 -49.46 -20.33
C LYS A 896 17.27 -48.54 -20.63
N ASP A 897 17.25 -47.99 -21.84
CA ASP A 897 16.16 -47.14 -22.34
C ASP A 897 15.85 -45.92 -21.45
N HIS A 898 16.88 -45.28 -20.91
CA HIS A 898 16.77 -44.17 -19.95
C HIS A 898 16.53 -42.80 -20.61
N LEU A 899 16.91 -42.63 -21.88
CA LEU A 899 16.89 -41.33 -22.59
C LEU A 899 15.72 -41.22 -23.59
N ASP A 900 14.54 -41.68 -23.21
CA ASP A 900 13.36 -41.83 -24.09
C ASP A 900 13.70 -42.63 -25.37
N ARG A 901 13.95 -41.94 -26.49
CA ARG A 901 14.30 -42.50 -27.80
C ARG A 901 15.66 -41.99 -28.31
N GLY A 902 16.49 -41.46 -27.42
CA GLY A 902 17.80 -40.88 -27.70
C GLY A 902 17.77 -39.39 -28.04
N VAL A 903 18.95 -38.84 -28.35
CA VAL A 903 19.24 -37.39 -28.49
C VAL A 903 18.21 -36.61 -29.32
N ALA A 904 17.76 -37.17 -30.44
CA ALA A 904 16.89 -36.47 -31.38
C ALA A 904 15.41 -36.41 -30.96
N ALA A 905 15.02 -37.11 -29.89
CA ALA A 905 13.62 -37.31 -29.52
C ALA A 905 13.39 -37.35 -28.01
N SER A 906 14.39 -36.98 -27.21
CA SER A 906 14.26 -36.86 -25.76
C SER A 906 13.51 -35.60 -25.39
N SER A 907 12.63 -35.73 -24.40
CA SER A 907 11.82 -34.65 -23.84
C SER A 907 12.51 -33.93 -22.66
N THR A 908 13.68 -34.42 -22.23
CA THR A 908 14.40 -33.95 -21.03
C THR A 908 15.59 -33.06 -21.39
N TYR A 909 16.13 -32.32 -20.41
CA TYR A 909 17.33 -31.50 -20.61
C TYR A 909 18.60 -32.32 -20.87
N ASP A 910 18.71 -33.55 -20.35
CA ASP A 910 19.85 -34.43 -20.59
C ASP A 910 19.67 -35.30 -21.82
N VAL A 911 19.71 -34.68 -23.00
CA VAL A 911 19.55 -35.40 -24.26
C VAL A 911 20.74 -36.32 -24.59
N LEU A 912 21.89 -36.16 -23.91
CA LEU A 912 23.14 -36.89 -24.17
C LEU A 912 23.49 -37.92 -23.08
N GLY A 913 22.65 -38.10 -22.06
CA GLY A 913 22.95 -38.92 -20.89
C GLY A 913 24.19 -38.48 -20.10
N LYS A 914 24.68 -37.25 -20.33
CA LYS A 914 25.94 -36.73 -19.78
C LYS A 914 25.76 -36.18 -18.37
N ASN A 915 24.53 -35.82 -18.01
CA ASN A 915 24.20 -35.19 -16.73
C ASN A 915 23.98 -36.23 -15.64
N VAL A 916 23.53 -37.45 -15.99
CA VAL A 916 23.19 -38.51 -15.01
C VAL A 916 24.30 -38.78 -13.98
N ALA A 917 25.57 -38.81 -14.40
CA ALA A 917 26.69 -38.98 -13.48
C ALA A 917 26.82 -37.82 -12.47
N GLU A 918 26.66 -36.58 -12.93
CA GLU A 918 26.77 -35.40 -12.08
C GLU A 918 25.56 -35.24 -11.15
N TYR A 919 24.37 -35.62 -11.63
CA TYR A 919 23.17 -35.75 -10.79
C TYR A 919 23.39 -36.75 -9.66
N LEU A 920 23.85 -37.97 -9.97
CA LEU A 920 24.10 -39.00 -8.97
C LEU A 920 25.24 -38.63 -8.01
N ARG A 921 26.26 -37.89 -8.48
CA ARG A 921 27.30 -37.30 -7.63
C ARG A 921 26.74 -36.25 -6.66
N ALA A 922 25.68 -35.53 -7.02
CA ALA A 922 25.03 -34.57 -6.14
C ALA A 922 24.15 -35.20 -5.04
N LYS A 923 23.82 -36.50 -5.14
CA LYS A 923 23.02 -37.21 -4.13
C LYS A 923 23.77 -37.32 -2.81
N HIS A 924 23.10 -36.97 -1.72
CA HIS A 924 23.68 -37.11 -0.40
C HIS A 924 23.61 -38.57 0.05
N VAL A 925 24.74 -39.08 0.48
CA VAL A 925 24.89 -40.44 1.01
C VAL A 925 25.61 -40.38 2.34
N PRO A 926 25.49 -41.40 3.20
CA PRO A 926 26.31 -41.47 4.41
C PRO A 926 27.78 -41.65 4.03
N ILE A 927 28.58 -40.58 4.17
CA ILE A 927 30.03 -40.59 3.94
C ILE A 927 30.76 -40.63 5.29
N PRO A 928 31.63 -41.63 5.53
CA PRO A 928 32.51 -41.62 6.69
C PRO A 928 33.35 -40.33 6.77
N ARG A 929 33.30 -39.61 7.90
CA ARG A 929 34.08 -38.37 8.13
C ARG A 929 35.56 -38.53 7.79
N LYS A 930 36.15 -39.69 8.09
CA LYS A 930 37.55 -40.05 7.75
C LYS A 930 37.88 -39.97 6.25
N PHE A 931 36.89 -40.12 5.36
CA PHE A 931 37.08 -39.96 3.92
C PHE A 931 37.02 -38.48 3.54
N LEU A 932 36.09 -37.72 4.12
CA LEU A 932 35.98 -36.27 3.95
C LEU A 932 37.20 -35.52 4.52
N ASP A 933 37.80 -36.03 5.59
CA ASP A 933 39.00 -35.47 6.21
C ASP A 933 40.24 -35.55 5.29
N ARG A 934 40.21 -36.40 4.25
CA ARG A 934 41.25 -36.47 3.20
C ARG A 934 41.08 -35.40 2.11
N GLY A 935 40.09 -34.53 2.23
CA GLY A 935 39.74 -33.50 1.27
C GLY A 935 38.65 -33.95 0.29
N ARG A 936 38.03 -32.98 -0.36
CA ARG A 936 37.00 -33.20 -1.40
C ARG A 936 37.67 -33.22 -2.78
N ILE A 937 37.05 -33.89 -3.73
CA ILE A 937 37.41 -33.82 -5.16
C ILE A 937 37.07 -32.45 -5.71
#